data_AF-A0A1V6FCK9-F1
#
_entry.id   AF-A0A1V6FCK9-F1
#
_cell.length_a   1.000
_cell.length_b   1.000
_cell.length_c   1.000
_cell.angle_alpha   90.00
_cell.angle_beta   90.00
_cell.angle_gamma   90.00
#
_symmetry.space_group_name_H-M   'P 1'
#
loop_
_entity.id
_entity.type
_entity.pdbx_description
1 polymer ?
#
loop_
_entity_poly.entity_id
_entity_poly.type
_entity_poly.pdbx_seq_one_letter_code
_entity_poly.pdbx_strand_id
1 'polypeptide(L)'
;MKNKKLVSDIAIDGLFIAIILVLSLVPYLGFIQIGTISATILPIPVILGAALLGARRGLLYGVVFGVSSFLIAIMRGTAGDALFVDPLISIVPRVAFGIILALFSAILFNEKNSYKTKRLIIFPYSAIMMLIHSTFVLLAIYTRYIDAFYEFIFPILAPLVLLEAAVATVIVPILYNILYIPFENFKYRFTTKKVSIYETITSVYFAEALHTLKEFVNINSVYDPQTVSATKPYGKGVHDALVYMKKLAEKDGFETKLIDGRVLEIFVGERYKKNLAVFAHADVVPATGEWVTPPFAADIREGKLYGRGTSDDKGPLVAAYYAIKALSENDLLINYSVRLVIGGDEERGSSCMHYYFNEYKAPAPVHGFTPDAEFPLIYGEKGITNFTASKTIDLGPVETITGGEAANSVIDKVKIKLLKDEAFINYLNENKVKNSVEMLRKYMIVTLFGKSAHGSLPELGVNAGVLAFKHLGVFYEIDFLTHLANKFENPNGKTMDAYLSTPLLGATTYNIGILNYAKGQLSFVVNFRYPEDVDVPTHLNKVAKTLDVDIEIGRSSKHLLFDPKSEFIQTLLKAYRDETLDTQSKPKAIGGGTYAKECPNTVAFGSAFAGRSGDIHSPNEHIYLDDFYMQMAIYARAIHYLGKKYEGKV
;
A
#
# COMPACT_ATOMS: atom_id res chain seq x y z
N MET A 1 -1.47 25.25 15.77
CA MET A 1 -0.39 24.72 14.89
C MET A 1 0.09 25.65 13.76
N LYS A 2 -0.68 26.67 13.32
CA LYS A 2 -0.17 27.75 12.42
C LYS A 2 1.19 28.32 12.88
N ASN A 3 1.36 28.46 14.20
CA ASN A 3 2.57 29.00 14.81
C ASN A 3 3.81 28.09 14.66
N LYS A 4 3.69 26.75 14.59
CA LYS A 4 4.90 25.88 14.53
C LYS A 4 5.54 25.86 13.14
N LYS A 5 4.73 25.79 12.07
CA LYS A 5 5.24 25.94 10.70
C LYS A 5 5.82 27.33 10.47
N LEU A 6 5.13 28.37 10.97
CA LEU A 6 5.64 29.73 10.94
C LEU A 6 6.99 29.85 11.67
N VAL A 7 7.12 29.29 12.87
CA VAL A 7 8.39 29.29 13.63
C VAL A 7 9.49 28.53 12.88
N SER A 8 9.16 27.40 12.26
CA SER A 8 10.09 26.61 11.46
C SER A 8 10.54 27.35 10.20
N ASP A 9 9.61 27.92 9.44
CA ASP A 9 9.92 28.72 8.25
C ASP A 9 10.75 29.95 8.63
N ILE A 10 10.42 30.63 9.73
CA ILE A 10 11.21 31.74 10.29
C ILE A 10 12.61 31.27 10.70
N ALA A 11 12.76 30.09 11.31
CA ALA A 11 14.06 29.57 11.73
C ALA A 11 14.96 29.25 10.53
N ILE A 12 14.40 28.61 9.48
CA ILE A 12 15.13 28.34 8.24
C ILE A 12 15.48 29.63 7.51
N ASP A 13 14.51 30.53 7.35
CA ASP A 13 14.75 31.81 6.68
C ASP A 13 15.78 32.63 7.46
N GLY A 14 15.71 32.63 8.80
CA GLY A 14 16.69 33.21 9.68
C GLY A 14 18.09 32.61 9.51
N LEU A 15 18.22 31.29 9.38
CA LEU A 15 19.49 30.61 9.12
C LEU A 15 20.10 31.02 7.78
N PHE A 16 19.33 30.96 6.69
CA PHE A 16 19.83 31.33 5.36
C PHE A 16 20.18 32.82 5.28
N ILE A 17 19.35 33.68 5.87
CA ILE A 17 19.62 35.12 5.99
C ILE A 17 20.90 35.35 6.80
N ALA A 18 21.08 34.65 7.93
CA ALA A 18 22.30 34.73 8.73
C ALA A 18 23.53 34.28 7.95
N ILE A 19 23.45 33.18 7.19
CA ILE A 19 24.55 32.72 6.32
C ILE A 19 24.89 33.78 5.28
N ILE A 20 23.89 34.36 4.60
CA ILE A 20 24.11 35.43 3.62
C ILE A 20 24.78 36.62 4.29
N LEU A 21 24.29 37.07 5.45
CA LEU A 21 24.87 38.19 6.18
C LEU A 21 26.29 37.90 6.66
N VAL A 22 26.59 36.70 7.15
CA VAL A 22 27.92 36.30 7.63
C VAL A 22 28.90 36.24 6.47
N LEU A 23 28.53 35.63 5.33
CA LEU A 23 29.36 35.60 4.13
C LEU A 23 29.65 37.01 3.59
N SER A 24 28.69 37.92 3.70
CA SER A 24 28.86 39.29 3.22
C SER A 24 29.68 40.15 4.21
N LEU A 25 29.36 40.10 5.51
CA LEU A 25 29.93 40.98 6.54
C LEU A 25 31.33 40.55 7.00
N VAL A 26 31.58 39.25 7.13
CA VAL A 26 32.89 38.74 7.56
C VAL A 26 33.88 38.84 6.40
N PRO A 27 35.00 39.57 6.54
CA PRO A 27 35.99 39.68 5.49
C PRO A 27 36.49 38.31 5.02
N TYR A 28 36.71 38.15 3.72
CA TYR A 28 37.24 36.95 3.05
C TYR A 28 36.36 35.69 3.07
N LEU A 29 35.39 35.56 3.98
CA LEU A 29 34.57 34.34 4.09
C LEU A 29 33.64 34.14 2.87
N GLY A 30 33.13 35.23 2.32
CA GLY A 30 32.29 35.25 1.12
C GLY A 30 33.03 35.05 -0.20
N PHE A 31 34.34 34.82 -0.17
CA PHE A 31 35.18 34.74 -1.36
C PHE A 31 36.07 33.50 -1.32
N ILE A 32 36.32 32.91 -2.48
CA ILE A 32 37.34 31.88 -2.66
C ILE A 32 38.50 32.51 -3.41
N GLN A 33 39.68 32.53 -2.78
CA GLN A 33 40.91 33.00 -3.41
C GLN A 33 41.56 31.87 -4.22
N ILE A 34 41.76 32.12 -5.52
CA ILE A 34 42.47 31.23 -6.44
C ILE A 34 43.59 32.06 -7.07
N GLY A 35 44.81 31.90 -6.54
CA GLY A 35 45.94 32.75 -6.91
C GLY A 35 45.69 34.20 -6.51
N THR A 36 45.77 35.12 -7.48
CA THR A 36 45.55 36.56 -7.27
C THR A 36 44.10 37.00 -7.47
N ILE A 37 43.18 36.07 -7.76
CA ILE A 37 41.78 36.36 -8.09
C ILE A 37 40.86 35.83 -6.97
N SER A 38 39.87 36.63 -6.58
CA SER A 38 38.87 36.26 -5.57
C SER A 38 37.48 36.10 -6.20
N ALA A 39 36.95 34.89 -6.25
CA ALA A 39 35.60 34.60 -6.75
C ALA A 39 34.57 34.68 -5.61
N THR A 40 33.43 35.35 -5.82
CA THR A 40 32.39 35.40 -4.79
C THR A 40 31.58 34.10 -4.70
N ILE A 41 31.25 33.69 -3.48
CA ILE A 41 30.31 32.58 -3.21
C ILE A 41 28.98 33.05 -2.63
N LEU A 42 28.77 34.37 -2.50
CA LEU A 42 27.54 34.97 -1.96
C LEU A 42 26.25 34.55 -2.70
N PRO A 43 26.26 34.28 -4.03
CA PRO A 43 25.05 33.81 -4.71
C PRO A 43 24.66 32.36 -4.34
N ILE A 44 25.57 31.54 -3.81
CA ILE A 44 25.36 30.10 -3.55
C ILE A 44 24.19 29.85 -2.58
N PRO A 45 24.10 30.50 -1.40
CA PRO A 45 22.94 30.34 -0.51
C PRO A 45 21.61 30.71 -1.16
N VAL A 46 21.59 31.70 -2.06
CA VAL A 46 20.37 32.12 -2.77
C VAL A 46 19.92 31.04 -3.75
N ILE A 47 20.87 30.48 -4.52
CA ILE A 47 20.64 29.37 -5.45
C ILE A 47 20.13 28.13 -4.69
N LEU A 48 20.79 27.76 -3.59
CA LEU A 48 20.41 26.62 -2.76
C LEU A 48 19.04 26.82 -2.11
N GLY A 49 18.77 28.02 -1.59
CA GLY A 49 17.48 28.35 -1.01
C GLY A 49 16.34 28.22 -2.02
N ALA A 50 16.53 28.69 -3.25
CA ALA A 50 15.55 28.51 -4.31
C ALA A 50 15.34 27.02 -4.66
N ALA A 51 16.42 26.26 -4.84
CA ALA A 51 16.37 24.87 -5.27
C ALA A 51 15.86 23.89 -4.20
N LEU A 52 16.22 24.10 -2.92
CA LEU A 52 15.82 23.23 -1.80
C LEU A 52 14.48 23.65 -1.20
N LEU A 53 14.23 24.95 -1.09
CA LEU A 53 13.16 25.50 -0.25
C LEU A 53 12.03 26.16 -1.05
N GLY A 54 12.22 26.35 -2.36
CA GLY A 54 11.22 26.78 -3.33
C GLY A 54 11.25 28.26 -3.68
N ALA A 55 10.41 28.63 -4.65
CA ALA A 55 10.44 29.92 -5.34
C ALA A 55 10.37 31.15 -4.42
N ARG A 56 9.54 31.11 -3.37
CA ARG A 56 9.38 32.24 -2.43
C ARG A 56 10.70 32.61 -1.73
N ARG A 57 11.52 31.59 -1.41
CA ARG A 57 12.81 31.79 -0.74
C ARG A 57 13.88 32.29 -1.68
N GLY A 58 13.87 31.88 -2.95
CA GLY A 58 14.73 32.48 -3.98
C GLY A 58 14.55 34.00 -4.09
N LEU A 59 13.30 34.47 -4.08
CA LEU A 59 12.98 35.90 -4.07
C LEU A 59 13.46 36.59 -2.79
N LEU A 60 13.10 36.05 -1.62
CA LEU A 60 13.45 36.62 -0.32
C LEU A 60 14.98 36.76 -0.16
N TYR A 61 15.72 35.68 -0.44
CA TYR A 61 17.17 35.66 -0.28
C TYR A 61 17.87 36.54 -1.32
N GLY A 62 17.31 36.70 -2.52
CA GLY A 62 17.80 37.66 -3.51
C GLY A 62 17.70 39.12 -3.04
N VAL A 63 16.59 39.48 -2.38
CA VAL A 63 16.42 40.81 -1.79
C VAL A 63 17.43 41.04 -0.66
N VAL A 64 17.56 40.08 0.25
CA VAL A 64 18.52 40.16 1.37
C VAL A 64 19.96 40.26 0.86
N PHE A 65 20.31 39.51 -0.19
CA PHE A 65 21.62 39.59 -0.83
C PHE A 65 21.87 40.98 -1.44
N GLY A 66 20.89 41.57 -2.14
CA GLY A 66 21.02 42.91 -2.70
C GLY A 66 21.22 43.99 -1.63
N VAL A 67 20.36 43.99 -0.59
CA VAL A 67 20.44 44.97 0.50
C VAL A 67 21.74 44.84 1.29
N SER A 68 22.16 43.61 1.62
CA SER A 68 23.43 43.39 2.33
C SER A 68 24.64 43.85 1.50
N SER A 69 24.64 43.59 0.19
CA SER A 69 25.70 44.06 -0.73
C SER A 69 25.82 45.59 -0.71
N PHE A 70 24.69 46.30 -0.76
CA PHE A 70 24.66 47.77 -0.70
C PHE A 70 25.18 48.31 0.64
N LEU A 71 24.69 47.78 1.75
CA LEU A 71 25.09 48.22 3.10
C LEU A 71 26.59 48.03 3.32
N ILE A 72 27.14 46.89 2.90
CA ILE A 72 28.56 46.59 3.06
C ILE A 72 29.43 47.50 2.21
N ALA A 73 28.98 47.80 0.99
CA ALA A 73 29.71 48.70 0.12
C ALA A 73 29.86 50.09 0.74
N ILE A 74 28.80 50.58 1.40
CA ILE A 74 28.84 51.84 2.17
C ILE A 74 29.73 51.74 3.39
N MET A 75 29.67 50.63 4.13
CA MET A 75 30.39 50.48 5.41
C MET A 75 31.91 50.28 5.24
N ARG A 76 32.35 49.52 4.22
CA ARG A 76 33.77 49.20 4.01
C ARG A 76 34.51 50.28 3.24
N GLY A 77 33.87 50.88 2.23
CA GLY A 77 34.47 51.95 1.43
C GLY A 77 35.76 51.57 0.71
N THR A 78 35.97 50.30 0.34
CA THR A 78 37.16 49.90 -0.43
C THR A 78 37.01 50.21 -1.92
N ALA A 79 38.12 50.26 -2.67
CA ALA A 79 38.09 50.53 -4.11
C ALA A 79 37.22 49.53 -4.91
N GLY A 80 37.15 48.26 -4.46
CA GLY A 80 36.29 47.24 -5.06
C GLY A 80 34.80 47.41 -4.74
N ASP A 81 34.48 48.12 -3.65
CA ASP A 81 33.11 48.37 -3.21
C ASP A 81 32.48 49.61 -3.87
N ALA A 82 33.30 50.49 -4.46
CA ALA A 82 32.85 51.78 -5.00
C ALA A 82 31.71 51.66 -6.03
N LEU A 83 31.74 50.62 -6.87
CA LEU A 83 30.68 50.35 -7.85
C LEU A 83 29.35 49.94 -7.19
N PHE A 84 29.41 49.27 -6.03
CA PHE A 84 28.26 48.72 -5.34
C PHE A 84 27.60 49.69 -4.35
N VAL A 85 28.18 50.90 -4.17
CA VAL A 85 27.52 52.01 -3.49
C VAL A 85 26.34 52.54 -4.31
N ASP A 86 26.26 52.29 -5.61
CA ASP A 86 25.06 52.58 -6.41
C ASP A 86 24.01 51.46 -6.20
N PRO A 87 22.81 51.77 -5.65
CA PRO A 87 21.74 50.79 -5.46
C PRO A 87 21.29 50.12 -6.76
N LEU A 88 21.42 50.79 -7.91
CA LEU A 88 21.09 50.22 -9.22
C LEU A 88 22.07 49.12 -9.62
N ILE A 89 23.28 49.13 -9.08
CA ILE A 89 24.29 48.09 -9.31
C ILE A 89 24.20 47.04 -8.21
N SER A 90 24.03 47.40 -6.93
CA SER A 90 24.05 46.46 -5.81
C SER A 90 22.73 45.75 -5.52
N ILE A 91 21.58 46.42 -5.66
CA ILE A 91 20.28 45.84 -5.28
C ILE A 91 19.56 45.27 -6.50
N VAL A 92 19.39 46.06 -7.57
CA VAL A 92 18.52 45.70 -8.70
C VAL A 92 18.91 44.38 -9.36
N PRO A 93 20.19 44.12 -9.70
CA PRO A 93 20.62 42.85 -10.27
C PRO A 93 20.33 41.63 -9.39
N ARG A 94 20.46 41.79 -8.06
CA ARG A 94 20.28 40.70 -7.08
C ARG A 94 18.80 40.36 -6.89
N VAL A 95 17.94 41.37 -6.90
CA VAL A 95 16.48 41.17 -6.88
C VAL A 95 16.02 40.51 -8.18
N ALA A 96 16.48 41.00 -9.33
CA ALA A 96 16.17 40.40 -10.64
C ALA A 96 16.65 38.94 -10.70
N PHE A 97 17.86 38.67 -10.22
CA PHE A 97 18.40 37.32 -10.08
C PHE A 97 17.51 36.42 -9.20
N GLY A 98 17.07 36.92 -8.03
CA GLY A 98 16.16 36.20 -7.14
C GLY A 98 14.81 35.86 -7.80
N ILE A 99 14.26 36.76 -8.62
CA ILE A 99 13.03 36.52 -9.40
C ILE A 99 13.25 35.40 -10.42
N ILE A 100 14.33 35.45 -11.20
CA ILE A 100 14.64 34.43 -12.21
C ILE A 100 14.87 33.06 -11.54
N LEU A 101 15.63 33.04 -10.44
CA LEU A 101 15.81 31.83 -9.63
C LEU A 101 14.47 31.25 -9.16
N ALA A 102 13.56 32.09 -8.69
CA ALA A 102 12.23 31.68 -8.24
C ALA A 102 11.43 31.02 -9.37
N LEU A 103 11.42 31.61 -10.56
CA LEU A 103 10.71 31.06 -11.73
C LEU A 103 11.28 29.71 -12.16
N PHE A 104 12.60 29.61 -12.34
CA PHE A 104 13.23 28.37 -12.78
C PHE A 104 13.14 27.28 -11.71
N SER A 105 13.26 27.62 -10.42
CA SER A 105 13.12 26.64 -9.34
C SER A 105 11.73 26.03 -9.28
N ALA A 106 10.67 26.82 -9.51
CA ALA A 106 9.30 26.34 -9.55
C ALA A 106 9.05 25.32 -10.67
N ILE A 107 9.75 25.49 -11.81
CA ILE A 107 9.63 24.59 -12.97
C ILE A 107 10.47 23.33 -12.77
N LEU A 108 11.74 23.50 -12.39
CA LEU A 108 12.75 22.45 -12.42
C LEU A 108 12.79 21.58 -11.14
N PHE A 109 12.45 22.13 -9.99
CA PHE A 109 12.53 21.44 -8.68
C PHE A 109 11.14 21.15 -8.07
N ASN A 110 10.11 21.04 -8.91
CA ASN A 110 8.77 20.68 -8.47
C ASN A 110 8.65 19.22 -7.95
N GLU A 111 7.51 18.89 -7.36
CA GLU A 111 7.25 17.56 -6.77
C GLU A 111 7.03 16.45 -7.81
N LYS A 112 6.80 16.80 -9.08
CA LYS A 112 6.66 15.81 -10.18
C LYS A 112 8.00 15.21 -10.60
N ASN A 113 9.11 15.92 -10.38
CA ASN A 113 10.44 15.46 -10.76
C ASN A 113 11.04 14.54 -9.70
N SER A 114 11.54 13.37 -10.14
CA SER A 114 12.21 12.42 -9.24
C SER A 114 13.48 13.01 -8.60
N TYR A 115 13.89 12.45 -7.46
CA TYR A 115 15.17 12.84 -6.83
C TYR A 115 16.37 12.68 -7.78
N LYS A 116 16.45 11.56 -8.51
CA LYS A 116 17.52 11.33 -9.51
C LYS A 116 17.57 12.45 -10.56
N THR A 117 16.41 12.88 -11.03
CA THR A 117 16.28 13.98 -12.00
C THR A 117 16.73 15.31 -11.41
N LYS A 118 16.32 15.64 -10.18
CA LYS A 118 16.73 16.88 -9.48
C LYS A 118 18.25 16.95 -9.25
N ARG A 119 18.89 15.82 -8.89
CA ARG A 119 20.36 15.73 -8.75
C ARG A 119 21.11 15.97 -10.05
N LEU A 120 20.51 15.62 -11.19
CA LEU A 120 21.14 15.87 -12.49
C LEU A 120 20.94 17.33 -12.92
N ILE A 121 19.75 17.90 -12.67
CA ILE A 121 19.41 19.27 -13.06
C ILE A 121 20.16 20.33 -12.25
N ILE A 122 20.47 20.08 -10.98
CA ILE A 122 21.16 21.07 -10.13
C ILE A 122 22.52 21.50 -10.69
N PHE A 123 23.20 20.62 -11.43
CA PHE A 123 24.48 20.91 -12.07
C PHE A 123 24.37 22.05 -13.11
N PRO A 124 23.66 21.89 -14.25
CA PRO A 124 23.51 22.97 -15.22
C PRO A 124 22.74 24.17 -14.64
N TYR A 125 21.81 23.95 -13.71
CA TYR A 125 21.06 25.03 -13.05
C TYR A 125 22.00 26.00 -12.33
N SER A 126 22.95 25.49 -11.54
CA SER A 126 23.87 26.33 -10.77
C SER A 126 24.76 27.22 -11.64
N ALA A 127 25.31 26.67 -12.73
CA ALA A 127 26.12 27.40 -13.70
C ALA A 127 25.33 28.52 -14.38
N ILE A 128 24.14 28.19 -14.92
CA ILE A 128 23.29 29.12 -15.65
C ILE A 128 22.84 30.26 -14.73
N MET A 129 22.42 29.94 -13.51
CA MET A 129 21.98 30.95 -12.55
C MET A 129 23.12 31.91 -12.19
N MET A 130 24.34 31.41 -11.97
CA MET A 130 25.49 32.26 -11.70
C MET A 130 25.85 33.18 -12.87
N LEU A 131 25.79 32.67 -14.11
CA LEU A 131 26.00 33.49 -15.31
C LEU A 131 24.93 34.57 -15.46
N ILE A 132 23.66 34.26 -15.19
CA ILE A 132 22.55 35.23 -15.23
C ILE A 132 22.78 36.34 -14.20
N HIS A 133 23.10 35.99 -12.95
CA HIS A 133 23.43 36.96 -11.91
C HIS A 133 24.53 37.93 -12.38
N SER A 134 25.63 37.35 -12.87
CA SER A 134 26.80 38.10 -13.33
C SER A 134 26.54 38.96 -14.56
N THR A 135 25.60 38.53 -15.41
CA THR A 135 25.16 39.32 -16.57
C THR A 135 24.36 40.54 -16.12
N PHE A 136 23.45 40.40 -15.14
CA PHE A 136 22.71 41.55 -14.59
C PHE A 136 23.65 42.53 -13.85
N VAL A 137 24.54 41.98 -13.03
CA VAL A 137 25.93 42.41 -12.82
C VAL A 137 26.47 43.51 -13.73
N LEU A 138 27.13 42.99 -14.77
CA LEU A 138 27.83 43.73 -15.80
C LEU A 138 26.92 44.69 -16.57
N LEU A 139 25.66 44.31 -16.82
CA LEU A 139 24.70 45.17 -17.51
C LEU A 139 24.40 46.44 -16.70
N ALA A 140 24.21 46.33 -15.38
CA ALA A 140 23.98 47.48 -14.53
C ALA A 140 25.22 48.39 -14.43
N ILE A 141 26.42 47.82 -14.46
CA ILE A 141 27.66 48.61 -14.48
C ILE A 141 27.84 49.28 -15.84
N TYR A 142 27.60 48.58 -16.94
CA TYR A 142 27.68 49.10 -18.30
C TYR A 142 26.76 50.31 -18.51
N THR A 143 25.51 50.23 -18.06
CA THR A 143 24.56 51.35 -18.21
C THR A 143 24.95 52.57 -17.38
N ARG A 144 25.76 52.39 -16.33
CA ARG A 144 26.16 53.47 -15.43
C ARG A 144 27.52 54.09 -15.78
N TYR A 145 28.44 53.28 -16.32
CA TYR A 145 29.84 53.62 -16.59
C TYR A 145 30.25 53.27 -18.03
N ILE A 146 29.44 53.65 -19.01
CA ILE A 146 29.61 53.24 -20.41
C ILE A 146 31.01 53.53 -20.97
N ASP A 147 31.56 54.71 -20.68
CA ASP A 147 32.85 55.17 -21.20
C ASP A 147 34.03 54.39 -20.60
N ALA A 148 33.92 53.96 -19.34
CA ALA A 148 34.96 53.21 -18.64
C ALA A 148 34.78 51.68 -18.71
N PHE A 149 33.62 51.20 -19.19
CA PHE A 149 33.24 49.80 -19.07
C PHE A 149 34.18 48.88 -19.84
N TYR A 150 34.40 49.14 -21.14
CA TYR A 150 35.19 48.24 -21.98
C TYR A 150 36.70 48.36 -21.72
N GLU A 151 37.19 49.56 -21.41
CA GLU A 151 38.63 49.78 -21.22
C GLU A 151 39.12 49.33 -19.85
N PHE A 152 38.34 49.55 -18.78
CA PHE A 152 38.83 49.36 -17.41
C PHE A 152 38.07 48.29 -16.62
N ILE A 153 36.76 48.11 -16.84
CA ILE A 153 35.93 47.30 -15.94
C ILE A 153 35.75 45.86 -16.47
N PHE A 154 35.34 45.72 -17.72
CA PHE A 154 35.01 44.43 -18.34
C PHE A 154 36.21 43.47 -18.40
N PRO A 155 37.44 43.89 -18.78
CA PRO A 155 38.61 43.00 -18.80
C PRO A 155 38.96 42.44 -17.41
N ILE A 156 38.65 43.19 -16.35
CA ILE A 156 38.86 42.77 -14.96
C ILE A 156 37.76 41.82 -14.52
N LEU A 157 36.49 42.16 -14.74
CA LEU A 157 35.36 41.40 -14.19
C LEU A 157 35.01 40.14 -15.00
N ALA A 158 35.18 40.14 -16.33
CA ALA A 158 34.76 39.00 -17.16
C ALA A 158 35.46 37.67 -16.78
N PRO A 159 36.78 37.63 -16.50
CA PRO A 159 37.43 36.42 -15.99
C PRO A 159 36.87 35.95 -14.63
N LEU A 160 36.50 36.88 -13.74
CA LEU A 160 35.89 36.54 -12.45
C LEU A 160 34.52 35.87 -12.63
N VAL A 161 33.70 36.36 -13.56
CA VAL A 161 32.38 35.78 -13.86
C VAL A 161 32.47 34.31 -14.27
N LEU A 162 33.44 33.97 -15.12
CA LEU A 162 33.66 32.59 -15.55
C LEU A 162 34.13 31.72 -14.39
N LEU A 163 35.01 32.25 -13.53
CA LEU A 163 35.51 31.57 -12.35
C LEU A 163 34.37 31.29 -11.35
N GLU A 164 33.51 32.28 -11.09
CA GLU A 164 32.35 32.16 -10.20
C GLU A 164 31.36 31.12 -10.72
N ALA A 165 31.08 31.11 -12.02
CA ALA A 165 30.24 30.09 -12.64
C ALA A 165 30.82 28.68 -12.50
N ALA A 166 32.14 28.53 -12.72
CA ALA A 166 32.83 27.24 -12.53
C ALA A 166 32.77 26.76 -11.07
N VAL A 167 33.02 27.66 -10.11
CA VAL A 167 32.93 27.39 -8.67
C VAL A 167 31.51 26.97 -8.28
N ALA A 168 30.49 27.69 -8.74
CA ALA A 168 29.08 27.38 -8.47
C ALA A 168 28.68 25.99 -8.99
N THR A 169 29.18 25.62 -10.18
CA THR A 169 28.93 24.33 -10.83
C THR A 169 29.41 23.13 -10.01
N VAL A 170 30.41 23.33 -9.16
CA VAL A 170 30.96 22.28 -8.29
C VAL A 170 30.32 22.33 -6.90
N ILE A 171 30.30 23.51 -6.27
CA ILE A 171 29.92 23.65 -4.86
C ILE A 171 28.41 23.46 -4.68
N VAL A 172 27.58 24.04 -5.54
CA VAL A 172 26.11 23.99 -5.38
C VAL A 172 25.59 22.55 -5.46
N PRO A 173 25.96 21.72 -6.45
CA PRO A 173 25.49 20.33 -6.49
C PRO A 173 25.94 19.48 -5.30
N ILE A 174 27.16 19.68 -4.80
CA ILE A 174 27.67 18.96 -3.62
C ILE A 174 26.81 19.32 -2.40
N LEU A 175 26.65 20.61 -2.12
CA LEU A 175 25.85 21.08 -0.99
C LEU A 175 24.38 20.67 -1.13
N TYR A 176 23.81 20.79 -2.33
CA TYR A 176 22.44 20.35 -2.60
C TYR A 176 22.25 18.87 -2.25
N ASN A 177 23.15 18.00 -2.69
CA ASN A 177 23.06 16.56 -2.43
C ASN A 177 23.18 16.22 -0.94
N ILE A 178 24.06 16.92 -0.21
CA ILE A 178 24.22 16.75 1.25
C ILE A 178 22.96 17.21 1.99
N LEU A 179 22.38 18.33 1.57
CA LEU A 179 21.28 19.00 2.27
C LEU A 179 19.90 18.48 1.86
N TYR A 180 19.75 17.85 0.69
CA TYR A 180 18.45 17.43 0.16
C TYR A 180 17.67 16.52 1.11
N ILE A 181 18.29 15.42 1.59
CA ILE A 181 17.61 14.45 2.46
C ILE A 181 17.22 15.10 3.80
N PRO A 182 18.11 15.80 4.51
CA PRO A 182 17.73 16.55 5.71
C PRO A 182 16.56 17.51 5.51
N PHE A 183 16.55 18.27 4.40
CA PHE A 183 15.50 19.26 4.13
C PHE A 183 14.19 18.64 3.66
N GLU A 184 14.21 17.57 2.87
CA GLU A 184 12.99 16.81 2.54
C GLU A 184 12.38 16.22 3.81
N ASN A 185 13.16 15.52 4.63
CA ASN A 185 12.71 14.98 5.91
C ASN A 185 12.11 16.07 6.83
N PHE A 186 12.68 17.28 6.79
CA PHE A 186 12.19 18.42 7.54
C PHE A 186 10.91 19.03 6.93
N LYS A 187 10.80 19.09 5.60
CA LYS A 187 9.60 19.56 4.88
C LYS A 187 8.39 18.69 5.20
N TYR A 188 8.56 17.37 5.24
CA TYR A 188 7.53 16.41 5.64
C TYR A 188 7.08 16.56 7.10
N ARG A 189 7.94 17.07 8.01
CA ARG A 189 7.54 17.35 9.41
C ARG A 189 6.56 18.53 9.56
N PHE A 190 6.45 19.42 8.57
CA PHE A 190 5.69 20.66 8.67
C PHE A 190 4.81 20.98 7.46
N THR A 191 4.48 19.98 6.63
CA THR A 191 3.55 20.15 5.51
C THR A 191 2.17 20.62 5.99
N THR A 192 1.60 21.58 5.27
CA THR A 192 0.27 22.20 5.48
C THR A 192 -0.90 21.27 5.13
N LYS A 193 -0.75 19.95 5.29
CA LYS A 193 -1.93 19.11 5.44
C LYS A 193 -2.59 19.54 6.75
N LYS A 194 -3.92 19.64 6.79
CA LYS A 194 -4.63 19.85 8.06
C LYS A 194 -4.51 18.53 8.84
N VAL A 195 -3.33 18.32 9.45
CA VAL A 195 -2.98 17.10 10.20
C VAL A 195 -4.08 16.90 11.23
N SER A 196 -4.74 15.75 11.17
CA SER A 196 -5.82 15.45 12.10
C SER A 196 -5.26 15.31 13.51
N ILE A 197 -6.12 15.41 14.53
CA ILE A 197 -5.70 15.10 15.90
C ILE A 197 -5.17 13.65 15.98
N TYR A 198 -5.76 12.74 15.20
CA TYR A 198 -5.38 11.33 15.16
C TYR A 198 -4.00 11.13 14.54
N GLU A 199 -3.71 11.74 13.40
CA GLU A 199 -2.38 11.75 12.79
C GLU A 199 -1.35 12.39 13.75
N THR A 200 -1.75 13.44 14.49
CA THR A 200 -0.86 14.07 15.48
C THR A 200 -0.52 13.12 16.64
N ILE A 201 -1.53 12.50 17.27
CA ILE A 201 -1.31 11.62 18.42
C ILE A 201 -0.68 10.29 18.03
N THR A 202 -0.87 9.79 16.80
CA THR A 202 -0.21 8.56 16.36
C THR A 202 1.21 8.79 15.89
N SER A 203 1.53 10.00 15.36
CA SER A 203 2.87 10.31 14.84
C SER A 203 4.01 10.17 15.86
N VAL A 204 3.72 10.33 17.15
CA VAL A 204 4.72 10.15 18.22
C VAL A 204 5.22 8.71 18.32
N TYR A 205 4.43 7.74 17.84
CA TYR A 205 4.78 6.32 17.88
C TYR A 205 5.33 5.78 16.56
N PHE A 206 5.48 6.57 15.49
CA PHE A 206 5.89 6.04 14.18
C PHE A 206 7.23 5.28 14.19
N ALA A 207 8.21 5.77 14.96
CA ALA A 207 9.49 5.09 15.10
C ALA A 207 9.36 3.77 15.89
N GLU A 208 8.56 3.78 16.96
CA GLU A 208 8.30 2.61 17.80
C GLU A 208 7.51 1.56 17.03
N ALA A 209 6.45 1.96 16.34
CA ALA A 209 5.60 1.11 15.51
C ALA A 209 6.39 0.45 14.36
N LEU A 210 7.28 1.19 13.70
CA LEU A 210 8.15 0.62 12.68
C LEU A 210 9.13 -0.39 13.29
N HIS A 211 9.71 -0.09 14.45
CA HIS A 211 10.60 -1.02 15.14
C HIS A 211 9.88 -2.31 15.52
N THR A 212 8.70 -2.18 16.15
CA THR A 212 7.82 -3.30 16.51
C THR A 212 7.45 -4.13 15.28
N LEU A 213 7.08 -3.50 14.17
CA LEU A 213 6.76 -4.22 12.94
C LEU A 213 7.95 -5.01 12.41
N LYS A 214 9.16 -4.44 12.42
CA LYS A 214 10.37 -5.16 12.00
C LYS A 214 10.64 -6.38 12.86
N GLU A 215 10.57 -6.24 14.19
CA GLU A 215 10.75 -7.36 15.11
C GLU A 215 9.66 -8.42 14.91
N PHE A 216 8.43 -7.99 14.71
CA PHE A 216 7.30 -8.91 14.54
C PHE A 216 7.37 -9.67 13.21
N VAL A 217 7.79 -9.04 12.13
CA VAL A 217 8.07 -9.68 10.83
C VAL A 217 9.21 -10.71 10.95
N ASN A 218 10.19 -10.49 11.81
CA ASN A 218 11.28 -11.45 12.01
C ASN A 218 10.83 -12.76 12.68
N ILE A 219 9.64 -12.80 13.27
CA ILE A 219 9.07 -14.02 13.83
C ILE A 219 8.42 -14.83 12.70
N ASN A 220 9.01 -15.97 12.34
CA ASN A 220 8.36 -16.90 11.42
C ASN A 220 7.13 -17.55 12.09
N SER A 221 5.94 -17.03 11.79
CA SER A 221 4.65 -17.46 12.33
C SER A 221 3.83 -18.28 11.33
N VAL A 222 4.51 -19.03 10.46
CA VAL A 222 3.84 -20.03 9.61
C VAL A 222 3.38 -21.21 10.48
N TYR A 223 2.22 -21.76 10.17
CA TYR A 223 1.75 -23.00 10.80
C TYR A 223 2.80 -24.12 10.64
N ASP A 224 3.21 -24.70 11.76
CA ASP A 224 4.20 -25.78 11.78
C ASP A 224 3.65 -27.01 12.51
N PRO A 225 3.26 -28.07 11.78
CA PRO A 225 2.70 -29.27 12.39
C PRO A 225 3.71 -30.01 13.29
N GLN A 226 5.02 -29.84 13.09
CA GLN A 226 6.04 -30.55 13.88
C GLN A 226 6.17 -29.99 15.29
N THR A 227 5.75 -28.75 15.51
CA THR A 227 5.85 -28.08 16.81
C THR A 227 4.49 -27.88 17.49
N VAL A 228 3.44 -28.50 16.96
CA VAL A 228 2.10 -28.48 17.55
C VAL A 228 2.11 -29.18 18.91
N SER A 229 1.55 -28.52 19.92
CA SER A 229 1.29 -29.08 21.25
C SER A 229 -0.03 -28.55 21.81
N ALA A 230 -0.48 -29.09 22.95
CA ALA A 230 -1.67 -28.61 23.64
C ALA A 230 -1.65 -27.10 23.95
N THR A 231 -0.46 -26.52 24.20
CA THR A 231 -0.27 -25.09 24.48
C THR A 231 0.07 -24.27 23.24
N LYS A 232 0.34 -24.92 22.11
CA LYS A 232 0.78 -24.33 20.84
C LYS A 232 0.06 -25.01 19.68
N PRO A 233 -1.27 -24.87 19.59
CA PRO A 233 -2.06 -25.67 18.66
C PRO A 233 -1.80 -25.37 17.17
N TYR A 234 -1.15 -24.24 16.87
CA TYR A 234 -0.78 -23.83 15.51
C TYR A 234 0.75 -23.86 15.27
N GLY A 235 1.49 -24.47 16.20
CA GLY A 235 2.95 -24.55 16.14
C GLY A 235 3.65 -23.45 16.93
N LYS A 236 4.98 -23.58 17.05
CA LYS A 236 5.83 -22.71 17.86
C LYS A 236 5.85 -21.28 17.34
N GLY A 237 5.98 -21.09 16.03
CA GLY A 237 6.11 -19.77 15.40
C GLY A 237 4.91 -18.86 15.66
N VAL A 238 3.70 -19.38 15.44
CA VAL A 238 2.45 -18.66 15.72
C VAL A 238 2.34 -18.32 17.21
N HIS A 239 2.64 -19.27 18.09
CA HIS A 239 2.59 -19.04 19.53
C HIS A 239 3.58 -17.94 19.96
N ASP A 240 4.81 -17.94 19.42
CA ASP A 240 5.82 -16.93 19.72
C ASP A 240 5.37 -15.54 19.26
N ALA A 241 4.68 -15.44 18.11
CA ALA A 241 4.10 -14.20 17.61
C ALA A 241 2.99 -13.65 18.52
N LEU A 242 2.07 -14.50 18.99
CA LEU A 242 1.07 -14.12 20.00
C LEU A 242 1.73 -13.68 21.31
N VAL A 243 2.75 -14.40 21.78
CA VAL A 243 3.49 -14.05 23.00
C VAL A 243 4.26 -12.73 22.86
N TYR A 244 4.80 -12.43 21.69
CA TYR A 244 5.46 -11.15 21.42
C TYR A 244 4.49 -9.98 21.63
N MET A 245 3.31 -10.03 21.01
CA MET A 245 2.28 -9.01 21.19
C MET A 245 1.76 -8.93 22.62
N LYS A 246 1.62 -10.07 23.31
CA LYS A 246 1.26 -10.12 24.74
C LYS A 246 2.25 -9.33 25.59
N LYS A 247 3.55 -9.57 25.42
CA LYS A 247 4.62 -8.89 26.17
C LYS A 247 4.67 -7.40 25.87
N LEU A 248 4.45 -7.00 24.62
CA LEU A 248 4.38 -5.59 24.23
C LEU A 248 3.21 -4.89 24.94
N ALA A 249 2.02 -5.50 24.91
CA ALA A 249 0.83 -4.97 25.58
C ALA A 249 0.98 -4.90 27.10
N GLU A 250 1.55 -5.93 27.74
CA GLU A 250 1.84 -5.92 29.18
C GLU A 250 2.87 -4.85 29.56
N LYS A 251 3.90 -4.63 28.73
CA LYS A 251 4.89 -3.56 28.93
C LYS A 251 4.24 -2.18 28.88
N ASP A 252 3.25 -1.99 28.01
CA ASP A 252 2.48 -0.75 27.89
C ASP A 252 1.35 -0.64 28.92
N GLY A 253 1.20 -1.63 29.82
CA GLY A 253 0.24 -1.62 30.92
C GLY A 253 -1.17 -2.07 30.55
N PHE A 254 -1.38 -2.68 29.37
CA PHE A 254 -2.68 -3.19 28.96
C PHE A 254 -2.98 -4.58 29.55
N GLU A 255 -4.26 -4.84 29.78
CA GLU A 255 -4.73 -6.17 30.22
C GLU A 255 -4.66 -7.14 29.05
N THR A 256 -4.07 -8.32 29.26
CA THR A 256 -3.93 -9.34 28.22
C THR A 256 -4.43 -10.70 28.67
N LYS A 257 -4.99 -11.46 27.71
CA LYS A 257 -5.39 -12.85 27.92
C LYS A 257 -5.04 -13.70 26.70
N LEU A 258 -4.08 -14.60 26.86
CA LEU A 258 -3.78 -15.63 25.86
C LEU A 258 -4.66 -16.85 26.14
N ILE A 259 -5.64 -17.08 25.28
CA ILE A 259 -6.67 -18.10 25.44
C ILE A 259 -6.19 -19.37 24.74
N ASP A 260 -5.80 -20.37 25.54
CA ASP A 260 -5.40 -21.72 25.12
C ASP A 260 -4.35 -21.77 24.00
N GLY A 261 -3.51 -20.73 23.92
CA GLY A 261 -2.50 -20.59 22.87
C GLY A 261 -3.05 -20.33 21.47
N ARG A 262 -4.36 -20.03 21.34
CA ARG A 262 -5.06 -19.83 20.05
C ARG A 262 -5.28 -18.36 19.70
N VAL A 263 -5.64 -17.56 20.70
CA VAL A 263 -6.09 -16.18 20.54
C VAL A 263 -5.53 -15.34 21.67
N LEU A 264 -5.00 -14.17 21.35
CA LEU A 264 -4.64 -13.15 22.32
C LEU A 264 -5.71 -12.05 22.32
N GLU A 265 -6.35 -11.83 23.46
CA GLU A 265 -7.19 -10.65 23.69
C GLU A 265 -6.38 -9.60 24.47
N ILE A 266 -6.33 -8.36 23.95
CA ILE A 266 -5.78 -7.19 24.64
C ILE A 266 -6.95 -6.25 24.91
N PHE A 267 -7.22 -5.96 26.18
CA PHE A 267 -8.31 -5.11 26.62
C PHE A 267 -7.80 -3.73 27.06
N VAL A 268 -8.44 -2.67 26.55
CA VAL A 268 -8.05 -1.27 26.80
C VAL A 268 -9.27 -0.41 27.14
N GLY A 269 -9.15 0.42 28.18
CA GLY A 269 -10.21 1.29 28.71
C GLY A 269 -10.92 0.68 29.93
N GLU A 270 -11.97 1.34 30.42
CA GLU A 270 -12.79 0.81 31.52
C GLU A 270 -13.85 -0.18 31.00
N ARG A 271 -14.36 -1.05 31.88
CA ARG A 271 -15.34 -2.08 31.49
C ARG A 271 -16.74 -1.50 31.29
N TYR A 272 -16.97 -0.96 30.10
CA TYR A 272 -18.29 -0.53 29.63
C TYR A 272 -19.04 -1.64 28.89
N LYS A 273 -20.38 -1.59 28.92
CA LYS A 273 -21.23 -2.43 28.04
C LYS A 273 -20.95 -2.16 26.56
N LYS A 274 -20.58 -0.92 26.23
CA LYS A 274 -20.17 -0.51 24.90
C LYS A 274 -18.72 -0.93 24.66
N ASN A 275 -18.55 -2.07 24.01
CA ASN A 275 -17.25 -2.64 23.65
C ASN A 275 -17.07 -2.64 22.12
N LEU A 276 -15.95 -2.10 21.67
CA LEU A 276 -15.51 -2.21 20.28
C LEU A 276 -14.47 -3.33 20.19
N ALA A 277 -14.33 -3.93 19.01
CA ALA A 277 -13.25 -4.88 18.77
C ALA A 277 -12.52 -4.59 17.46
N VAL A 278 -11.21 -4.75 17.47
CA VAL A 278 -10.39 -4.86 16.27
C VAL A 278 -9.89 -6.29 16.19
N PHE A 279 -10.13 -6.96 15.07
CA PHE A 279 -9.73 -8.35 14.86
C PHE A 279 -8.60 -8.42 13.85
N ALA A 280 -7.46 -8.96 14.26
CA ALA A 280 -6.27 -9.12 13.44
C ALA A 280 -5.72 -10.54 13.59
N HIS A 281 -4.72 -10.93 12.78
CA HIS A 281 -4.05 -12.21 12.95
C HIS A 281 -2.53 -12.11 12.95
N ALA A 282 -1.90 -13.10 13.58
CA ALA A 282 -0.46 -13.19 13.75
C ALA A 282 0.18 -14.29 12.90
N ASP A 283 -0.59 -15.29 12.45
CA ASP A 283 -0.14 -16.30 11.51
C ASP A 283 0.03 -15.72 10.10
N VAL A 284 0.88 -16.36 9.31
CA VAL A 284 1.18 -15.97 7.93
C VAL A 284 1.28 -17.20 7.04
N VAL A 285 0.99 -17.05 5.74
CA VAL A 285 1.23 -18.12 4.76
C VAL A 285 2.72 -18.47 4.60
N PRO A 286 3.04 -19.70 4.16
CA PRO A 286 4.40 -20.07 3.78
C PRO A 286 5.07 -19.07 2.81
N ALA A 287 6.37 -18.86 3.00
CA ALA A 287 7.18 -18.03 2.10
C ALA A 287 7.80 -18.90 1.00
N THR A 288 7.05 -19.13 -0.08
CA THR A 288 7.52 -19.85 -1.28
C THR A 288 8.03 -18.87 -2.34
N GLY A 289 8.75 -19.37 -3.36
CA GLY A 289 9.24 -18.57 -4.49
C GLY A 289 10.56 -17.83 -4.23
N GLU A 290 10.94 -16.95 -5.15
CA GLU A 290 12.22 -16.22 -5.11
C GLU A 290 12.08 -14.87 -4.39
N TRP A 291 12.76 -14.75 -3.25
CA TRP A 291 12.80 -13.53 -2.45
C TRP A 291 14.13 -12.80 -2.63
N VAL A 292 14.07 -11.47 -2.82
CA VAL A 292 15.28 -10.63 -2.88
C VAL A 292 15.98 -10.55 -1.52
N THR A 293 15.19 -10.53 -0.44
CA THR A 293 15.66 -10.59 0.94
C THR A 293 14.92 -11.68 1.70
N PRO A 294 15.55 -12.36 2.68
CA PRO A 294 14.89 -13.40 3.44
C PRO A 294 13.53 -12.93 3.98
N PRO A 295 12.47 -13.75 3.86
CA PRO A 295 11.08 -13.33 4.12
C PRO A 295 10.84 -12.84 5.55
N PHE A 296 11.65 -13.31 6.51
CA PHE A 296 11.58 -12.96 7.94
C PHE A 296 12.80 -12.17 8.41
N ALA A 297 13.34 -11.28 7.57
CA ALA A 297 14.48 -10.41 7.92
C ALA A 297 14.14 -8.91 7.88
N ALA A 298 12.91 -8.53 7.54
CA ALA A 298 12.39 -7.16 7.51
C ALA A 298 13.33 -6.13 6.86
N ASP A 299 13.21 -5.88 5.56
CA ASP A 299 14.10 -4.97 4.83
C ASP A 299 13.40 -3.70 4.33
N ILE A 300 14.04 -2.54 4.53
CA ILE A 300 13.48 -1.25 4.09
C ILE A 300 14.15 -0.79 2.81
N ARG A 301 13.37 -0.65 1.74
CA ARG A 301 13.85 -0.14 0.46
C ARG A 301 12.80 0.76 -0.17
N GLU A 302 13.23 1.92 -0.67
CA GLU A 302 12.37 2.82 -1.45
C GLU A 302 11.05 3.21 -0.76
N GLY A 303 11.08 3.43 0.56
CA GLY A 303 9.90 3.81 1.34
C GLY A 303 8.93 2.66 1.64
N LYS A 304 9.35 1.42 1.41
CA LYS A 304 8.59 0.20 1.69
C LYS A 304 9.32 -0.68 2.70
N LEU A 305 8.58 -1.38 3.55
CA LEU A 305 9.10 -2.46 4.37
C LEU A 305 8.71 -3.79 3.74
N TYR A 306 9.70 -4.58 3.34
CA TYR A 306 9.54 -5.90 2.74
C TYR A 306 9.66 -6.99 3.80
N GLY A 307 8.81 -7.99 3.70
CA GLY A 307 8.81 -9.17 4.56
C GLY A 307 7.44 -9.84 4.57
N ARG A 308 7.41 -11.14 4.83
CA ARG A 308 6.16 -11.90 4.96
C ARG A 308 5.35 -11.38 6.15
N GLY A 309 4.10 -11.05 5.91
CA GLY A 309 3.17 -10.49 6.90
C GLY A 309 3.20 -8.97 7.00
N THR A 310 4.03 -8.28 6.23
CA THR A 310 4.08 -6.82 6.26
C THR A 310 2.76 -6.18 5.82
N SER A 311 2.06 -6.78 4.85
CA SER A 311 0.74 -6.33 4.39
C SER A 311 -0.41 -7.14 4.97
N ASP A 312 -0.18 -8.41 5.31
CA ASP A 312 -1.21 -9.36 5.72
C ASP A 312 -0.69 -10.33 6.80
N ASP A 313 -0.91 -10.10 8.09
CA ASP A 313 -1.61 -8.95 8.71
C ASP A 313 -0.79 -8.33 9.85
N LYS A 314 0.53 -8.58 9.91
CA LYS A 314 1.39 -8.01 10.96
C LYS A 314 1.48 -6.49 10.89
N GLY A 315 1.58 -5.92 9.69
CA GLY A 315 1.58 -4.48 9.49
C GLY A 315 0.31 -3.82 10.02
N PRO A 316 -0.87 -4.19 9.51
CA PRO A 316 -2.11 -3.58 9.94
C PRO A 316 -2.47 -3.88 11.40
N LEU A 317 -2.11 -5.07 11.93
CA LEU A 317 -2.18 -5.37 13.37
C LEU A 317 -1.38 -4.37 14.20
N VAL A 318 -0.11 -4.14 13.85
CA VAL A 318 0.74 -3.18 14.57
C VAL A 318 0.18 -1.76 14.43
N ALA A 319 -0.34 -1.39 13.25
CA ALA A 319 -0.97 -0.09 13.06
C ALA A 319 -2.19 0.10 13.97
N ALA A 320 -3.04 -0.93 14.11
CA ALA A 320 -4.20 -0.93 15.00
C ALA A 320 -3.78 -0.90 16.49
N TYR A 321 -2.75 -1.63 16.88
CA TYR A 321 -2.20 -1.61 18.23
C TYR A 321 -1.78 -0.19 18.64
N TYR A 322 -0.97 0.49 17.82
CA TYR A 322 -0.53 1.85 18.14
C TYR A 322 -1.63 2.90 18.00
N ALA A 323 -2.65 2.66 17.17
CA ALA A 323 -3.85 3.49 17.15
C ALA A 323 -4.59 3.43 18.50
N ILE A 324 -4.77 2.23 19.07
CA ILE A 324 -5.41 2.02 20.38
C ILE A 324 -4.56 2.64 21.49
N LYS A 325 -3.24 2.42 21.47
CA LYS A 325 -2.30 3.02 22.44
C LYS A 325 -2.40 4.54 22.44
N ALA A 326 -2.36 5.16 21.26
CA ALA A 326 -2.47 6.62 21.13
C ALA A 326 -3.79 7.17 21.66
N LEU A 327 -4.92 6.49 21.44
CA LEU A 327 -6.21 6.89 21.99
C LEU A 327 -6.26 6.76 23.52
N SER A 328 -5.68 5.69 24.06
CA SER A 328 -5.63 5.44 25.50
C SER A 328 -4.80 6.49 26.23
N GLU A 329 -3.58 6.79 25.75
CA GLU A 329 -2.66 7.76 26.38
C GLU A 329 -3.13 9.23 26.26
N ASN A 330 -4.12 9.51 25.42
CA ASN A 330 -4.70 10.84 25.24
C ASN A 330 -6.14 10.96 25.77
N ASP A 331 -6.58 10.02 26.62
CA ASP A 331 -7.91 10.02 27.25
C ASP A 331 -9.09 10.10 26.25
N LEU A 332 -8.95 9.47 25.07
CA LEU A 332 -9.98 9.50 24.03
C LEU A 332 -10.95 8.30 24.08
N LEU A 333 -10.70 7.34 24.97
CA LEU A 333 -11.55 6.15 25.21
C LEU A 333 -12.59 6.38 26.33
N ILE A 334 -13.42 7.42 26.19
CA ILE A 334 -14.42 7.81 27.21
C ILE A 334 -15.78 7.16 26.92
N ASN A 335 -16.34 6.42 27.88
CA ASN A 335 -17.64 5.71 27.81
C ASN A 335 -17.69 4.47 26.88
N TYR A 336 -16.54 3.95 26.47
CA TYR A 336 -16.44 2.70 25.72
C TYR A 336 -15.09 2.01 25.96
N SER A 337 -15.04 0.71 25.71
CA SER A 337 -13.80 -0.08 25.74
C SER A 337 -13.42 -0.58 24.35
N VAL A 338 -12.16 -0.95 24.18
CA VAL A 338 -11.66 -1.55 22.94
C VAL A 338 -10.96 -2.87 23.27
N ARG A 339 -11.25 -3.89 22.46
CA ARG A 339 -10.52 -5.15 22.45
C ARG A 339 -9.75 -5.29 21.15
N LEU A 340 -8.44 -5.46 21.23
CA LEU A 340 -7.66 -5.97 20.11
C LEU A 340 -7.58 -7.49 20.27
N VAL A 341 -8.21 -8.22 19.36
CA VAL A 341 -8.29 -9.69 19.36
C VAL A 341 -7.41 -10.20 18.22
N ILE A 342 -6.37 -10.96 18.58
CA ILE A 342 -5.36 -11.44 17.64
C ILE A 342 -5.47 -12.97 17.54
N GLY A 343 -5.84 -13.48 16.36
CA GLY A 343 -5.85 -14.92 16.08
C GLY A 343 -4.52 -15.46 15.58
N GLY A 344 -4.44 -16.78 15.41
CA GLY A 344 -3.24 -17.46 14.96
C GLY A 344 -3.49 -18.58 13.94
N ASP A 345 -4.64 -18.61 13.27
CA ASP A 345 -4.93 -19.59 12.22
C ASP A 345 -5.91 -19.04 11.18
N GLU A 346 -5.82 -17.74 10.88
CA GLU A 346 -6.68 -17.10 9.87
C GLU A 346 -6.47 -17.75 8.50
N GLU A 347 -5.20 -17.88 8.11
CA GLU A 347 -4.73 -18.25 6.77
C GLU A 347 -5.07 -19.70 6.38
N ARG A 348 -5.58 -20.47 7.36
CA ARG A 348 -5.97 -21.89 7.22
C ARG A 348 -7.46 -22.11 7.50
N GLY A 349 -8.24 -21.03 7.51
CA GLY A 349 -9.69 -21.06 7.65
C GLY A 349 -10.19 -20.76 9.06
N SER A 350 -9.43 -19.97 9.82
CA SER A 350 -9.86 -19.23 11.02
C SER A 350 -10.39 -20.07 12.16
N SER A 351 -9.80 -21.24 12.40
CA SER A 351 -10.20 -22.11 13.52
C SER A 351 -10.05 -21.42 14.88
N CYS A 352 -9.16 -20.43 14.98
CA CYS A 352 -8.99 -19.58 16.16
C CYS A 352 -10.24 -18.76 16.52
N MET A 353 -10.93 -18.14 15.56
CA MET A 353 -12.15 -17.37 15.84
C MET A 353 -13.35 -18.27 16.07
N HIS A 354 -13.42 -19.39 15.36
CA HIS A 354 -14.44 -20.40 15.63
C HIS A 354 -14.38 -20.86 17.09
N TYR A 355 -13.18 -21.22 17.58
CA TYR A 355 -12.95 -21.58 18.97
C TYR A 355 -13.35 -20.43 19.93
N TYR A 356 -12.88 -19.22 19.64
CA TYR A 356 -13.08 -18.05 20.49
C TYR A 356 -14.56 -17.72 20.76
N PHE A 357 -15.40 -17.78 19.72
CA PHE A 357 -16.83 -17.44 19.85
C PHE A 357 -17.72 -18.63 20.18
N ASN A 358 -17.43 -19.84 19.69
CA ASN A 358 -18.33 -20.98 19.84
C ASN A 358 -17.97 -21.90 21.03
N GLU A 359 -16.68 -22.11 21.28
CA GLU A 359 -16.21 -23.00 22.35
C GLU A 359 -15.90 -22.23 23.64
N TYR A 360 -15.03 -21.21 23.53
CA TYR A 360 -14.67 -20.34 24.66
C TYR A 360 -15.79 -19.33 25.01
N LYS A 361 -16.71 -19.06 24.08
CA LYS A 361 -17.89 -18.19 24.26
C LYS A 361 -17.53 -16.75 24.68
N ALA A 362 -16.51 -16.18 24.04
CA ALA A 362 -16.20 -14.76 24.22
C ALA A 362 -17.41 -13.88 23.85
N PRO A 363 -17.64 -12.77 24.56
CA PRO A 363 -18.74 -11.88 24.24
C PRO A 363 -18.54 -11.24 22.86
N ALA A 364 -19.61 -11.11 22.08
CA ALA A 364 -19.59 -10.37 20.83
C ALA A 364 -19.34 -8.87 21.09
N PRO A 365 -18.61 -8.16 20.21
CA PRO A 365 -18.54 -6.70 20.28
C PRO A 365 -19.87 -6.06 19.85
N VAL A 366 -20.12 -4.82 20.26
CA VAL A 366 -21.20 -3.99 19.69
C VAL A 366 -20.92 -3.75 18.21
N HIS A 367 -19.70 -3.33 17.90
CA HIS A 367 -19.17 -3.20 16.54
C HIS A 367 -17.71 -3.59 16.53
N GLY A 368 -17.27 -4.26 15.47
CA GLY A 368 -15.87 -4.55 15.24
C GLY A 368 -15.43 -4.29 13.82
N PHE A 369 -14.13 -4.17 13.60
CA PHE A 369 -13.59 -4.23 12.24
C PHE A 369 -12.32 -5.05 12.21
N THR A 370 -11.98 -5.61 11.05
CA THR A 370 -10.68 -6.21 10.79
C THR A 370 -9.88 -5.32 9.83
N PRO A 371 -8.58 -5.10 10.08
CA PRO A 371 -7.71 -4.37 9.17
C PRO A 371 -7.13 -5.26 8.05
N ASP A 372 -7.69 -6.46 7.85
CA ASP A 372 -7.27 -7.46 6.87
C ASP A 372 -8.17 -7.45 5.61
N ALA A 373 -8.06 -6.37 4.82
CA ALA A 373 -8.83 -6.14 3.59
C ALA A 373 -8.35 -4.90 2.80
N GLU A 374 -9.26 -4.30 2.02
CA GLU A 374 -9.06 -3.08 1.27
C GLU A 374 -9.84 -1.90 1.87
N PHE A 375 -9.26 -0.70 1.75
CA PHE A 375 -9.97 0.56 1.89
C PHE A 375 -10.82 0.86 0.62
N PRO A 376 -11.90 1.66 0.74
CA PRO A 376 -12.31 2.42 1.92
C PRO A 376 -13.00 1.57 2.99
N LEU A 377 -13.69 0.48 2.62
CA LEU A 377 -14.40 -0.44 3.51
C LEU A 377 -15.04 -1.56 2.68
N ILE A 378 -15.12 -2.77 3.24
CA ILE A 378 -15.91 -3.89 2.70
C ILE A 378 -17.13 -4.11 3.60
N TYR A 379 -18.32 -3.76 3.11
CA TYR A 379 -19.56 -3.87 3.90
C TYR A 379 -20.27 -5.21 3.73
N GLY A 380 -19.85 -5.98 2.72
CA GLY A 380 -20.51 -7.20 2.33
C GLY A 380 -19.58 -8.18 1.66
N GLU A 381 -19.79 -9.46 1.95
CA GLU A 381 -19.04 -10.57 1.39
C GLU A 381 -20.02 -11.69 1.04
N LYS A 382 -19.91 -12.22 -0.18
CA LYS A 382 -20.75 -13.34 -0.63
C LYS A 382 -20.60 -14.55 0.30
N GLY A 383 -21.68 -15.29 0.50
CA GLY A 383 -21.59 -16.62 1.08
C GLY A 383 -20.78 -17.54 0.17
N ILE A 384 -20.15 -18.56 0.74
CA ILE A 384 -19.29 -19.50 0.02
C ILE A 384 -19.74 -20.90 0.40
N THR A 385 -20.01 -21.73 -0.59
CA THR A 385 -20.30 -23.15 -0.41
C THR A 385 -19.51 -23.93 -1.43
N ASN A 386 -18.69 -24.87 -0.97
CA ASN A 386 -18.14 -25.88 -1.86
C ASN A 386 -19.16 -27.02 -1.97
N PHE A 387 -19.43 -27.47 -3.19
CA PHE A 387 -20.20 -28.70 -3.40
C PHE A 387 -19.47 -29.61 -4.38
N THR A 388 -19.63 -30.91 -4.18
CA THR A 388 -19.12 -31.94 -5.09
C THR A 388 -20.26 -32.38 -5.98
N ALA A 389 -20.13 -32.19 -7.28
CA ALA A 389 -21.04 -32.75 -8.27
C ALA A 389 -20.45 -34.05 -8.82
N SER A 390 -21.26 -35.10 -8.93
CA SER A 390 -20.80 -36.39 -9.44
C SER A 390 -21.83 -37.08 -10.33
N LYS A 391 -21.32 -37.91 -11.25
CA LYS A 391 -22.14 -38.75 -12.13
C LYS A 391 -21.39 -40.00 -12.54
N THR A 392 -22.08 -41.13 -12.55
CA THR A 392 -21.60 -42.34 -13.20
C THR A 392 -21.87 -42.24 -14.70
N ILE A 393 -20.82 -42.22 -15.51
CA ILE A 393 -20.90 -42.07 -16.96
C ILE A 393 -19.69 -42.71 -17.66
N ASP A 394 -19.96 -43.35 -18.80
CA ASP A 394 -18.92 -43.80 -19.71
C ASP A 394 -18.50 -42.65 -20.63
N LEU A 395 -17.21 -42.28 -20.59
CA LEU A 395 -16.63 -41.25 -21.45
C LEU A 395 -15.87 -41.85 -22.65
N GLY A 396 -16.19 -43.09 -23.01
CA GLY A 396 -15.67 -43.78 -24.18
C GLY A 396 -14.16 -44.07 -24.05
N PRO A 397 -13.29 -43.44 -24.88
CA PRO A 397 -11.86 -43.73 -24.86
C PRO A 397 -11.13 -43.14 -23.65
N VAL A 398 -11.77 -42.28 -22.86
CA VAL A 398 -11.15 -41.60 -21.70
C VAL A 398 -11.03 -42.56 -20.51
N GLU A 399 -9.82 -42.73 -19.99
CA GLU A 399 -9.54 -43.53 -18.80
C GLU A 399 -9.54 -42.68 -17.53
N THR A 400 -8.87 -41.53 -17.57
CA THR A 400 -8.82 -40.60 -16.43
C THR A 400 -8.80 -39.14 -16.85
N ILE A 401 -9.42 -38.28 -16.04
CA ILE A 401 -9.27 -36.82 -16.10
C ILE A 401 -8.81 -36.34 -14.72
N THR A 402 -7.82 -35.45 -14.67
CA THR A 402 -7.37 -34.83 -13.43
C THR A 402 -7.01 -33.37 -13.68
N GLY A 403 -7.59 -32.46 -12.91
CA GLY A 403 -7.28 -31.04 -12.99
C GLY A 403 -7.65 -30.30 -11.70
N GLY A 404 -6.89 -29.26 -11.39
CA GLY A 404 -7.12 -28.42 -10.22
C GLY A 404 -6.54 -28.98 -8.93
N GLU A 405 -5.99 -28.08 -8.11
CA GLU A 405 -5.40 -28.40 -6.81
C GLU A 405 -6.24 -27.82 -5.65
N ALA A 406 -7.03 -26.78 -5.91
CA ALA A 406 -7.82 -26.09 -4.90
C ALA A 406 -9.18 -25.62 -5.47
N ALA A 407 -10.25 -25.81 -4.71
CA ALA A 407 -11.60 -25.47 -5.12
C ALA A 407 -11.79 -23.95 -5.41
N ASN A 408 -11.04 -23.09 -4.73
CA ASN A 408 -11.10 -21.63 -4.84
C ASN A 408 -10.22 -21.05 -5.97
N SER A 409 -9.69 -21.87 -6.88
CA SER A 409 -8.90 -21.43 -8.04
C SER A 409 -9.50 -21.94 -9.35
N VAL A 410 -9.42 -21.15 -10.42
CA VAL A 410 -9.77 -21.61 -11.77
C VAL A 410 -8.72 -22.62 -12.24
N ILE A 411 -9.16 -23.78 -12.72
CA ILE A 411 -8.27 -24.82 -13.26
C ILE A 411 -7.56 -24.27 -14.50
N ASP A 412 -6.24 -24.10 -14.42
CA ASP A 412 -5.40 -23.63 -15.53
C ASP A 412 -4.82 -24.78 -16.37
N LYS A 413 -4.86 -26.00 -15.84
CA LYS A 413 -4.36 -27.20 -16.52
C LYS A 413 -5.19 -28.41 -16.14
N VAL A 414 -5.55 -29.20 -17.15
CA VAL A 414 -6.19 -30.52 -16.97
C VAL A 414 -5.43 -31.55 -17.79
N LYS A 415 -5.23 -32.74 -17.21
CA LYS A 415 -4.64 -33.90 -17.87
C LYS A 415 -5.73 -34.93 -18.16
N ILE A 416 -5.80 -35.39 -19.39
CA ILE A 416 -6.76 -36.36 -19.89
C ILE A 416 -5.96 -37.55 -20.40
N LYS A 417 -6.10 -38.71 -19.76
CA LYS A 417 -5.53 -39.97 -20.23
C LYS A 417 -6.61 -40.72 -20.99
N LEU A 418 -6.34 -41.07 -22.24
CA LEU A 418 -7.28 -41.75 -23.11
C LEU A 418 -6.55 -42.73 -24.04
N LEU A 419 -7.30 -43.64 -24.67
CA LEU A 419 -6.76 -44.47 -25.75
C LEU A 419 -6.20 -43.58 -26.87
N LYS A 420 -5.17 -44.06 -27.56
CA LYS A 420 -4.57 -43.32 -28.67
C LYS A 420 -5.61 -42.96 -29.72
N ASP A 421 -5.69 -41.69 -30.04
CA ASP A 421 -6.61 -41.16 -31.03
C ASP A 421 -6.01 -39.88 -31.65
N GLU A 422 -5.29 -40.04 -32.75
CA GLU A 422 -4.63 -38.91 -33.43
C GLU A 422 -5.63 -37.94 -34.07
N ALA A 423 -6.85 -38.40 -34.38
CA ALA A 423 -7.89 -37.54 -34.91
C ALA A 423 -8.35 -36.50 -33.87
N PHE A 424 -8.38 -36.87 -32.59
CA PHE A 424 -8.67 -35.92 -31.51
C PHE A 424 -7.58 -34.84 -31.39
N ILE A 425 -6.31 -35.21 -31.56
CA ILE A 425 -5.19 -34.25 -31.53
C ILE A 425 -5.32 -33.24 -32.68
N ASN A 426 -5.62 -33.74 -33.89
CA ASN A 426 -5.83 -32.88 -35.07
C ASN A 426 -7.01 -31.94 -34.86
N TYR A 427 -8.14 -32.44 -34.35
CA TYR A 427 -9.30 -31.64 -33.99
C TYR A 427 -8.94 -30.52 -33.00
N LEU A 428 -8.17 -30.81 -31.94
CA LEU A 428 -7.75 -29.79 -30.96
C LEU A 428 -6.89 -28.70 -31.62
N ASN A 429 -5.98 -29.10 -32.52
CA ASN A 429 -5.09 -28.18 -33.23
C ASN A 429 -5.87 -27.30 -34.22
N GLU A 430 -6.80 -27.87 -34.99
CA GLU A 430 -7.68 -27.14 -35.91
C GLU A 430 -8.56 -26.12 -35.18
N ASN A 431 -9.05 -26.48 -33.99
CA ASN A 431 -9.82 -25.60 -33.11
C ASN A 431 -8.95 -24.64 -32.28
N LYS A 432 -7.63 -24.61 -32.51
CA LYS A 432 -6.66 -23.73 -31.83
C LYS A 432 -6.67 -23.86 -30.30
N VAL A 433 -6.95 -25.07 -29.81
CA VAL A 433 -6.94 -25.36 -28.38
C VAL A 433 -5.50 -25.52 -27.91
N LYS A 434 -5.07 -24.72 -26.95
CA LYS A 434 -3.71 -24.82 -26.40
C LYS A 434 -3.56 -26.15 -25.65
N ASN A 435 -2.71 -27.03 -26.18
CA ASN A 435 -2.55 -28.39 -25.66
C ASN A 435 -1.09 -28.87 -25.72
N SER A 436 -0.81 -29.96 -25.01
CA SER A 436 0.40 -30.78 -25.20
C SER A 436 0.05 -32.25 -25.10
N VAL A 437 0.70 -33.10 -25.90
CA VAL A 437 0.40 -34.53 -25.96
C VAL A 437 1.63 -35.36 -25.62
N GLU A 438 1.45 -36.35 -24.76
CA GLU A 438 2.43 -37.39 -24.45
C GLU A 438 1.91 -38.74 -24.95
N MET A 439 2.68 -39.41 -25.82
CA MET A 439 2.30 -40.71 -26.37
C MET A 439 2.85 -41.83 -25.50
N LEU A 440 1.97 -42.68 -24.97
CA LEU A 440 2.33 -43.91 -24.26
C LEU A 440 2.17 -45.12 -25.20
N ARG A 441 2.34 -46.36 -24.73
CA ARG A 441 2.16 -47.55 -25.60
C ARG A 441 0.73 -47.67 -26.14
N LYS A 442 -0.25 -47.84 -25.23
CA LYS A 442 -1.68 -48.03 -25.55
C LYS A 442 -2.49 -46.73 -25.42
N TYR A 443 -1.99 -45.78 -24.65
CA TYR A 443 -2.68 -44.55 -24.28
C TYR A 443 -1.96 -43.33 -24.83
N MET A 444 -2.61 -42.17 -24.75
CA MET A 444 -2.02 -40.85 -24.82
C MET A 444 -2.48 -40.02 -23.62
N ILE A 445 -1.66 -39.07 -23.20
CA ILE A 445 -2.01 -38.06 -22.21
C ILE A 445 -2.09 -36.72 -22.94
N VAL A 446 -3.30 -36.19 -23.06
CA VAL A 446 -3.56 -34.85 -23.59
C VAL A 446 -3.68 -33.91 -22.40
N THR A 447 -2.85 -32.87 -22.39
CA THR A 447 -2.96 -31.78 -21.44
C THR A 447 -3.60 -30.59 -22.14
N LEU A 448 -4.67 -30.04 -21.59
CA LEU A 448 -5.24 -28.75 -22.04
C LEU A 448 -4.81 -27.63 -21.09
N PHE A 449 -4.52 -26.47 -21.65
CA PHE A 449 -4.09 -25.28 -20.90
C PHE A 449 -5.14 -24.18 -20.98
N GLY A 450 -5.49 -23.67 -19.81
CA GLY A 450 -6.33 -22.50 -19.58
C GLY A 450 -5.51 -21.35 -18.96
N LYS A 451 -6.16 -20.62 -18.07
CA LYS A 451 -5.57 -19.48 -17.34
C LYS A 451 -6.14 -19.43 -15.93
N SER A 452 -5.26 -19.45 -14.92
CA SER A 452 -5.65 -19.37 -13.51
C SER A 452 -6.24 -18.00 -13.17
N ALA A 453 -7.18 -17.99 -12.23
CA ALA A 453 -7.77 -16.82 -11.61
C ALA A 453 -8.38 -17.23 -10.26
N HIS A 454 -8.62 -16.25 -9.38
CA HIS A 454 -9.30 -16.52 -8.12
C HIS A 454 -10.77 -16.93 -8.36
N GLY A 455 -11.26 -17.93 -7.63
CA GLY A 455 -12.59 -18.52 -7.81
C GLY A 455 -13.76 -17.59 -7.49
N SER A 456 -13.52 -16.38 -6.95
CA SER A 456 -14.53 -15.33 -6.85
C SER A 456 -14.74 -14.52 -8.13
N LEU A 457 -13.75 -14.55 -9.03
CA LEU A 457 -13.69 -13.83 -10.30
C LEU A 457 -13.28 -14.79 -11.43
N PRO A 458 -13.96 -15.94 -11.58
CA PRO A 458 -13.64 -16.94 -12.60
C PRO A 458 -13.63 -16.38 -14.03
N GLU A 459 -14.35 -15.30 -14.30
CA GLU A 459 -14.38 -14.57 -15.58
C GLU A 459 -13.02 -13.99 -16.02
N LEU A 460 -12.06 -13.84 -15.09
CA LEU A 460 -10.70 -13.38 -15.42
C LEU A 460 -9.78 -14.51 -15.90
N GLY A 461 -10.20 -15.76 -15.68
CA GLY A 461 -9.49 -16.98 -16.06
C GLY A 461 -10.09 -17.66 -17.28
N VAL A 462 -9.51 -18.80 -17.63
CA VAL A 462 -10.03 -19.72 -18.64
C VAL A 462 -9.97 -21.11 -18.04
N ASN A 463 -11.12 -21.71 -17.73
CA ASN A 463 -11.17 -22.97 -17.01
C ASN A 463 -10.87 -24.16 -17.94
N ALA A 464 -9.71 -24.79 -17.76
CA ALA A 464 -9.27 -25.92 -18.57
C ALA A 464 -10.18 -27.15 -18.44
N GLY A 465 -10.86 -27.32 -17.29
CA GLY A 465 -11.87 -28.37 -17.11
C GLY A 465 -13.11 -28.16 -17.97
N VAL A 466 -13.61 -26.93 -18.07
CA VAL A 466 -14.72 -26.58 -18.97
C VAL A 466 -14.33 -26.75 -20.44
N LEU A 467 -13.08 -26.43 -20.80
CA LEU A 467 -12.52 -26.72 -22.13
C LEU A 467 -12.51 -28.24 -22.41
N ALA A 468 -12.12 -29.06 -21.42
CA ALA A 468 -12.14 -30.51 -21.57
C ALA A 468 -13.56 -31.02 -21.82
N PHE A 469 -14.56 -30.55 -21.06
CA PHE A 469 -15.97 -30.89 -21.30
C PHE A 469 -16.40 -30.53 -22.72
N LYS A 470 -16.09 -29.32 -23.18
CA LYS A 470 -16.46 -28.86 -24.52
C LYS A 470 -15.88 -29.74 -25.62
N HIS A 471 -14.56 -29.94 -25.60
CA HIS A 471 -13.86 -30.59 -26.70
C HIS A 471 -14.03 -32.12 -26.70
N LEU A 472 -14.06 -32.77 -25.53
CA LEU A 472 -14.40 -34.19 -25.46
C LEU A 472 -15.85 -34.44 -25.83
N GLY A 473 -16.77 -33.58 -25.34
CA GLY A 473 -18.20 -33.70 -25.63
C GLY A 473 -18.52 -33.57 -27.12
N VAL A 474 -17.93 -32.58 -27.80
CA VAL A 474 -18.14 -32.37 -29.24
C VAL A 474 -17.48 -33.47 -30.07
N PHE A 475 -16.23 -33.84 -29.78
CA PHE A 475 -15.49 -34.78 -30.63
C PHE A 475 -15.96 -36.22 -30.49
N TYR A 476 -16.25 -36.67 -29.26
CA TYR A 476 -16.71 -38.04 -28.99
C TYR A 476 -18.24 -38.15 -28.92
N GLU A 477 -18.98 -37.09 -29.27
CA GLU A 477 -20.43 -37.04 -29.26
C GLU A 477 -21.03 -37.40 -27.88
N ILE A 478 -20.39 -36.93 -26.81
CA ILE A 478 -20.83 -37.16 -25.43
C ILE A 478 -21.71 -35.97 -25.01
N ASP A 479 -23.01 -36.07 -25.29
CA ASP A 479 -24.02 -35.03 -25.04
C ASP A 479 -23.94 -34.44 -23.62
N PHE A 480 -23.70 -35.29 -22.63
CA PHE A 480 -23.59 -34.85 -21.24
C PHE A 480 -22.43 -33.88 -21.00
N LEU A 481 -21.25 -34.12 -21.61
CA LEU A 481 -20.11 -33.22 -21.47
C LEU A 481 -20.36 -31.90 -22.23
N THR A 482 -20.97 -31.96 -23.41
CA THR A 482 -21.39 -30.77 -24.16
C THR A 482 -22.39 -29.94 -23.36
N HIS A 483 -23.35 -30.60 -22.70
CA HIS A 483 -24.29 -29.96 -21.79
C HIS A 483 -23.59 -29.27 -20.62
N LEU A 484 -22.69 -29.96 -19.90
CA LEU A 484 -21.91 -29.35 -18.82
C LEU A 484 -21.09 -28.15 -19.31
N ALA A 485 -20.43 -28.26 -20.47
CA ALA A 485 -19.65 -27.17 -21.06
C ALA A 485 -20.51 -25.92 -21.30
N ASN A 486 -21.70 -26.09 -21.88
CA ASN A 486 -22.65 -25.00 -22.12
C ASN A 486 -23.17 -24.41 -20.80
N LYS A 487 -23.42 -25.24 -19.78
CA LYS A 487 -23.89 -24.76 -18.47
C LYS A 487 -22.82 -23.95 -17.72
N PHE A 488 -21.55 -24.30 -17.86
CA PHE A 488 -20.44 -23.57 -17.23
C PHE A 488 -19.78 -22.51 -18.12
N GLU A 489 -20.28 -22.28 -19.35
CA GLU A 489 -19.78 -21.22 -20.24
C GLU A 489 -19.89 -19.84 -19.58
N ASN A 490 -20.98 -19.59 -18.83
CA ASN A 490 -21.11 -18.41 -18.00
C ASN A 490 -20.85 -18.75 -16.54
N PRO A 491 -19.82 -18.16 -15.90
CA PRO A 491 -19.48 -18.50 -14.53
C PRO A 491 -20.50 -18.01 -13.50
N ASN A 492 -21.44 -17.15 -13.88
CA ASN A 492 -22.46 -16.64 -12.95
C ASN A 492 -23.73 -17.50 -12.97
N GLY A 493 -23.73 -18.57 -13.75
CA GLY A 493 -24.88 -19.46 -13.88
C GLY A 493 -26.02 -18.86 -14.70
N LYS A 494 -25.78 -17.88 -15.57
CA LYS A 494 -26.79 -17.38 -16.55
C LYS A 494 -27.27 -18.44 -17.53
N THR A 495 -26.37 -19.37 -17.85
CA THR A 495 -26.61 -20.56 -18.68
C THR A 495 -27.21 -21.72 -17.89
N MET A 496 -27.16 -21.63 -16.56
CA MET A 496 -27.89 -22.49 -15.64
C MET A 496 -29.26 -21.87 -15.35
N ASP A 497 -30.27 -22.65 -15.02
CA ASP A 497 -31.52 -22.11 -14.49
C ASP A 497 -31.33 -21.73 -13.00
N ALA A 498 -30.22 -21.07 -12.67
CA ALA A 498 -29.76 -20.83 -11.29
C ALA A 498 -28.98 -19.50 -11.15
N TYR A 499 -29.20 -18.56 -12.07
CA TYR A 499 -28.69 -17.20 -11.96
C TYR A 499 -29.50 -16.42 -10.92
N LEU A 500 -28.81 -15.79 -9.99
CA LEU A 500 -29.40 -14.87 -9.02
C LEU A 500 -28.43 -13.71 -8.81
N SER A 501 -28.95 -12.49 -8.65
CA SER A 501 -28.14 -11.32 -8.32
C SER A 501 -28.92 -10.36 -7.43
N THR A 502 -28.27 -9.85 -6.39
CA THR A 502 -28.84 -8.81 -5.51
C THR A 502 -28.16 -7.46 -5.79
N PRO A 503 -28.80 -6.32 -5.43
CA PRO A 503 -28.18 -5.00 -5.59
C PRO A 503 -26.92 -4.80 -4.72
N LEU A 504 -26.80 -5.53 -3.61
CA LEU A 504 -25.72 -5.34 -2.63
C LEU A 504 -24.54 -6.30 -2.89
N LEU A 505 -24.79 -7.61 -2.92
CA LEU A 505 -23.73 -8.61 -3.09
C LEU A 505 -23.52 -9.07 -4.54
N GLY A 506 -24.38 -8.65 -5.47
CA GLY A 506 -24.23 -8.95 -6.89
C GLY A 506 -24.59 -10.40 -7.24
N ALA A 507 -24.07 -10.87 -8.37
CA ALA A 507 -24.47 -12.17 -8.95
C ALA A 507 -23.85 -13.38 -8.25
N THR A 508 -24.52 -14.53 -8.32
CA THR A 508 -23.93 -15.84 -8.02
C THR A 508 -22.71 -16.12 -8.90
N THR A 509 -21.77 -16.93 -8.41
CA THR A 509 -20.59 -17.38 -9.19
C THR A 509 -20.32 -18.87 -8.92
N TYR A 510 -19.94 -19.61 -9.96
CA TYR A 510 -19.66 -21.04 -9.95
C TYR A 510 -18.28 -21.28 -10.58
N ASN A 511 -17.31 -21.66 -9.76
CA ASN A 511 -15.98 -22.03 -10.22
C ASN A 511 -15.76 -23.54 -10.07
N ILE A 512 -15.52 -24.26 -11.16
CA ILE A 512 -14.99 -25.63 -11.08
C ILE A 512 -13.52 -25.53 -10.72
N GLY A 513 -13.16 -25.86 -9.48
CA GLY A 513 -11.78 -25.76 -9.01
C GLY A 513 -11.03 -27.09 -8.92
N ILE A 514 -11.75 -28.21 -8.88
CA ILE A 514 -11.17 -29.55 -8.89
C ILE A 514 -12.02 -30.44 -9.82
N LEU A 515 -11.37 -31.23 -10.65
CA LEU A 515 -11.99 -32.12 -11.62
C LEU A 515 -11.29 -33.48 -11.61
N ASN A 516 -12.07 -34.55 -11.44
CA ASN A 516 -11.59 -35.93 -11.47
C ASN A 516 -12.56 -36.81 -12.29
N TYR A 517 -11.99 -37.69 -13.11
CA TYR A 517 -12.70 -38.81 -13.71
C TYR A 517 -11.84 -40.05 -13.57
N ALA A 518 -12.41 -41.14 -13.05
CA ALA A 518 -11.77 -42.45 -13.01
C ALA A 518 -12.82 -43.54 -12.82
N LYS A 519 -12.58 -44.73 -13.38
CA LYS A 519 -13.43 -45.92 -13.18
C LYS A 519 -14.92 -45.67 -13.46
N GLY A 520 -15.24 -44.87 -14.49
CA GLY A 520 -16.62 -44.56 -14.88
C GLY A 520 -17.33 -43.52 -14.01
N GLN A 521 -16.62 -42.87 -13.08
CA GLN A 521 -17.19 -41.83 -12.22
C GLN A 521 -16.54 -40.48 -12.51
N LEU A 522 -17.37 -39.51 -12.92
CA LEU A 522 -17.00 -38.09 -13.02
C LEU A 522 -17.33 -37.41 -11.69
N SER A 523 -16.39 -36.64 -11.16
CA SER A 523 -16.57 -35.83 -9.95
C SER A 523 -15.85 -34.50 -10.10
N PHE A 524 -16.52 -33.41 -9.74
CA PHE A 524 -15.92 -32.09 -9.74
C PHE A 524 -16.41 -31.24 -8.57
N VAL A 525 -15.48 -30.50 -7.96
CA VAL A 525 -15.78 -29.59 -6.85
C VAL A 525 -16.01 -28.20 -7.40
N VAL A 526 -17.17 -27.64 -7.08
CA VAL A 526 -17.56 -26.29 -7.46
C VAL A 526 -17.49 -25.38 -6.23
N ASN A 527 -16.70 -24.31 -6.31
CA ASN A 527 -16.74 -23.20 -5.37
C ASN A 527 -17.88 -22.26 -5.79
N PHE A 528 -19.01 -22.39 -5.10
CA PHE A 528 -20.20 -21.59 -5.32
C PHE A 528 -20.19 -20.39 -4.37
N ARG A 529 -20.35 -19.17 -4.92
CA ARG A 529 -20.50 -17.96 -4.13
C ARG A 529 -21.84 -17.29 -4.40
N TYR A 530 -22.47 -16.82 -3.35
CA TYR A 530 -23.87 -16.43 -3.39
C TYR A 530 -24.19 -15.17 -2.58
N PRO A 531 -25.19 -14.38 -3.01
CA PRO A 531 -25.66 -13.22 -2.27
C PRO A 531 -26.64 -13.59 -1.15
N GLU A 532 -27.17 -12.59 -0.46
CA GLU A 532 -27.94 -12.70 0.78
C GLU A 532 -29.25 -13.49 0.67
N ASP A 533 -29.86 -13.51 -0.52
CA ASP A 533 -31.19 -14.11 -0.75
C ASP A 533 -31.16 -15.61 -1.09
N VAL A 534 -29.99 -16.25 -1.08
CA VAL A 534 -29.86 -17.66 -1.49
C VAL A 534 -30.02 -18.61 -0.30
N ASP A 535 -31.06 -19.43 -0.35
CA ASP A 535 -31.13 -20.68 0.42
C ASP A 535 -30.33 -21.77 -0.29
N VAL A 536 -29.16 -22.11 0.28
CA VAL A 536 -28.18 -23.00 -0.36
C VAL A 536 -28.75 -24.38 -0.71
N PRO A 537 -29.44 -25.11 0.20
CA PRO A 537 -29.96 -26.43 -0.14
C PRO A 537 -30.99 -26.41 -1.27
N THR A 538 -31.96 -25.50 -1.23
CA THR A 538 -32.98 -25.38 -2.28
C THR A 538 -32.35 -24.99 -3.62
N HIS A 539 -31.40 -24.06 -3.59
CA HIS A 539 -30.71 -23.59 -4.79
C HIS A 539 -29.85 -24.69 -5.43
N LEU A 540 -29.05 -25.40 -4.64
CA LEU A 540 -28.22 -26.49 -5.15
C LEU A 540 -29.04 -27.69 -5.64
N ASN A 541 -30.22 -27.95 -5.08
CA ASN A 541 -31.16 -28.93 -5.66
C ASN A 541 -31.61 -28.54 -7.08
N LYS A 542 -31.80 -27.24 -7.36
CA LYS A 542 -32.13 -26.76 -8.71
C LYS A 542 -30.92 -26.90 -9.65
N VAL A 543 -29.72 -26.61 -9.16
CA VAL A 543 -28.47 -26.79 -9.91
C VAL A 543 -28.24 -28.27 -10.25
N ALA A 544 -28.43 -29.19 -9.30
CA ALA A 544 -28.30 -30.64 -9.50
C ALA A 544 -29.17 -31.12 -10.68
N LYS A 545 -30.45 -30.73 -10.68
CA LYS A 545 -31.40 -31.05 -11.76
C LYS A 545 -31.00 -30.42 -13.10
N THR A 546 -30.49 -29.19 -13.08
CA THR A 546 -30.06 -28.48 -14.30
C THR A 546 -28.83 -29.12 -14.92
N LEU A 547 -27.89 -29.58 -14.11
CA LEU A 547 -26.65 -30.21 -14.54
C LEU A 547 -26.80 -31.72 -14.80
N ASP A 548 -27.88 -32.34 -14.31
CA ASP A 548 -28.12 -33.78 -14.33
C ASP A 548 -27.00 -34.57 -13.63
N VAL A 549 -26.73 -34.18 -12.37
CA VAL A 549 -25.69 -34.73 -11.49
C VAL A 549 -26.18 -34.86 -10.06
N ASP A 550 -25.54 -35.73 -9.29
CA ASP A 550 -25.70 -35.79 -7.84
C ASP A 550 -24.83 -34.72 -7.18
N ILE A 551 -25.37 -33.98 -6.21
CA ILE A 551 -24.65 -32.92 -5.48
C ILE A 551 -24.55 -33.27 -4.00
N GLU A 552 -23.32 -33.26 -3.48
CA GLU A 552 -23.01 -33.30 -2.05
C GLU A 552 -22.52 -31.94 -1.58
N ILE A 553 -23.18 -31.37 -0.57
CA ILE A 553 -22.81 -30.07 0.00
C ILE A 553 -21.64 -30.25 0.97
N GLY A 554 -20.53 -29.58 0.70
CA GLY A 554 -19.36 -29.56 1.57
C GLY A 554 -19.34 -28.35 2.51
N ARG A 555 -18.13 -27.85 2.80
CA ARG A 555 -17.93 -26.68 3.68
C ARG A 555 -18.70 -25.46 3.15
N SER A 556 -19.45 -24.82 4.04
CA SER A 556 -20.20 -23.60 3.75
C SER A 556 -19.92 -22.52 4.80
N SER A 557 -19.90 -21.27 4.36
CA SER A 557 -19.83 -20.06 5.18
C SER A 557 -20.93 -19.11 4.71
N LYS A 558 -21.72 -18.59 5.65
CA LYS A 558 -22.78 -17.62 5.33
C LYS A 558 -22.20 -16.32 4.77
N HIS A 559 -23.05 -15.58 4.05
CA HIS A 559 -22.71 -14.24 3.62
C HIS A 559 -22.57 -13.32 4.84
N LEU A 560 -21.75 -12.28 4.68
CA LEU A 560 -21.68 -11.15 5.60
C LEU A 560 -22.28 -9.95 4.88
N LEU A 561 -23.21 -9.24 5.51
CA LEU A 561 -23.85 -8.09 4.89
C LEU A 561 -24.30 -7.09 5.93
N PHE A 562 -23.88 -5.84 5.74
CA PHE A 562 -24.38 -4.68 6.44
C PHE A 562 -25.00 -3.72 5.43
N ASP A 563 -26.07 -3.02 5.81
CA ASP A 563 -26.59 -1.94 4.98
C ASP A 563 -25.49 -0.87 4.80
N PRO A 564 -25.06 -0.56 3.55
CA PRO A 564 -24.09 0.49 3.29
C PRO A 564 -24.47 1.84 3.89
N LYS A 565 -25.77 2.11 4.09
CA LYS A 565 -26.30 3.34 4.67
C LYS A 565 -26.41 3.30 6.20
N SER A 566 -26.17 2.15 6.82
CA SER A 566 -26.20 2.02 8.28
C SER A 566 -25.20 2.97 8.94
N GLU A 567 -25.54 3.39 10.16
CA GLU A 567 -24.69 4.29 10.94
C GLU A 567 -23.28 3.72 11.13
N PHE A 568 -23.19 2.42 11.36
CA PHE A 568 -21.92 1.71 11.54
C PHE A 568 -21.01 1.88 10.31
N ILE A 569 -21.51 1.55 9.12
CA ILE A 569 -20.75 1.65 7.86
C ILE A 569 -20.39 3.10 7.53
N GLN A 570 -21.35 4.01 7.65
CA GLN A 570 -21.11 5.43 7.38
C GLN A 570 -20.09 6.05 8.34
N THR A 571 -19.99 5.54 9.57
CA THR A 571 -19.03 6.03 10.57
C THR A 571 -17.60 5.62 10.24
N LEU A 572 -17.38 4.36 9.85
CA LEU A 572 -16.08 3.89 9.37
C LEU A 572 -15.67 4.59 8.08
N LEU A 573 -16.60 4.71 7.13
CA LEU A 573 -16.36 5.42 5.87
C LEU A 573 -16.00 6.88 6.10
N LYS A 574 -16.67 7.56 7.06
CA LYS A 574 -16.33 8.93 7.44
C LYS A 574 -14.91 9.02 8.03
N ALA A 575 -14.51 8.07 8.87
CA ALA A 575 -13.16 8.04 9.43
C ALA A 575 -12.08 7.94 8.34
N TYR A 576 -12.25 7.02 7.39
CA TYR A 576 -11.38 6.90 6.21
C TYR A 576 -11.32 8.22 5.42
N ARG A 577 -12.49 8.77 5.07
CA ARG A 577 -12.60 9.98 4.23
C ARG A 577 -11.95 11.19 4.87
N ASP A 578 -12.10 11.36 6.17
CA ASP A 578 -11.56 12.54 6.83
C ASP A 578 -10.02 12.50 6.99
N GLU A 579 -9.39 11.32 6.98
CA GLU A 579 -7.92 11.17 7.03
C GLU A 579 -7.29 11.18 5.63
N THR A 580 -7.96 10.57 4.66
CA THR A 580 -7.45 10.41 3.29
C THR A 580 -7.85 11.55 2.36
N LEU A 581 -8.95 12.26 2.68
CA LEU A 581 -9.65 13.20 1.79
C LEU A 581 -10.24 12.55 0.53
N ASP A 582 -10.28 11.22 0.46
CA ASP A 582 -10.84 10.47 -0.66
C ASP A 582 -12.36 10.43 -0.58
N THR A 583 -13.03 11.30 -1.33
CA THR A 583 -14.49 11.35 -1.41
C THR A 583 -15.08 10.52 -2.54
N GLN A 584 -14.24 9.91 -3.39
CA GLN A 584 -14.66 9.24 -4.62
C GLN A 584 -14.84 7.73 -4.43
N SER A 585 -13.97 7.10 -3.63
CA SER A 585 -14.05 5.67 -3.38
C SER A 585 -15.35 5.31 -2.65
N LYS A 586 -15.97 4.24 -3.13
CA LYS A 586 -17.22 3.68 -2.58
C LYS A 586 -16.90 2.44 -1.73
N PRO A 587 -17.65 2.19 -0.65
CA PRO A 587 -17.54 0.92 0.08
C PRO A 587 -17.91 -0.23 -0.87
N LYS A 588 -17.22 -1.36 -0.71
CA LYS A 588 -17.29 -2.48 -1.65
C LYS A 588 -18.04 -3.66 -1.04
N ALA A 589 -18.65 -4.45 -1.90
CA ALA A 589 -18.99 -5.83 -1.61
C ALA A 589 -18.08 -6.72 -2.45
N ILE A 590 -17.56 -7.79 -1.87
CA ILE A 590 -16.63 -8.70 -2.55
C ILE A 590 -17.18 -10.13 -2.61
N GLY A 591 -16.66 -10.91 -3.55
CA GLY A 591 -16.90 -12.35 -3.56
C GLY A 591 -16.03 -13.11 -2.56
N GLY A 592 -14.93 -12.51 -2.08
CA GLY A 592 -13.97 -13.07 -1.11
C GLY A 592 -14.54 -13.30 0.29
N GLY A 593 -13.77 -14.01 1.11
CA GLY A 593 -13.92 -14.04 2.55
C GLY A 593 -12.82 -13.20 3.19
N THR A 594 -13.13 -12.44 4.23
CA THR A 594 -12.12 -11.88 5.14
C THR A 594 -12.34 -12.42 6.54
N TYR A 595 -11.41 -12.12 7.44
CA TYR A 595 -11.54 -12.45 8.85
C TYR A 595 -12.83 -11.92 9.51
N ALA A 596 -13.48 -10.91 8.92
CA ALA A 596 -14.74 -10.36 9.39
C ALA A 596 -15.88 -11.39 9.46
N LYS A 597 -15.90 -12.40 8.57
CA LYS A 597 -16.96 -13.43 8.53
C LYS A 597 -17.03 -14.30 9.78
N GLU A 598 -15.89 -14.45 10.45
CA GLU A 598 -15.75 -15.30 11.62
C GLU A 598 -16.02 -14.51 12.91
N CYS A 599 -16.23 -13.20 12.79
CA CYS A 599 -16.39 -12.27 13.89
C CYS A 599 -17.79 -11.63 13.90
N PRO A 600 -18.58 -11.77 14.98
CA PRO A 600 -19.88 -11.11 15.08
C PRO A 600 -19.78 -9.59 14.96
N ASN A 601 -20.78 -8.96 14.32
CA ASN A 601 -20.91 -7.50 14.19
C ASN A 601 -19.66 -6.81 13.60
N THR A 602 -18.94 -7.49 12.72
CA THR A 602 -17.63 -7.05 12.21
C THR A 602 -17.65 -6.85 10.70
N VAL A 603 -16.88 -5.88 10.21
CA VAL A 603 -16.63 -5.66 8.77
C VAL A 603 -15.15 -5.53 8.47
N ALA A 604 -14.76 -5.74 7.23
CA ALA A 604 -13.39 -5.51 6.78
C ALA A 604 -13.17 -4.02 6.47
N PHE A 605 -12.08 -3.43 6.99
CA PHE A 605 -11.82 -2.00 6.91
C PHE A 605 -10.31 -1.70 6.81
N GLY A 606 -9.84 -1.51 5.58
CA GLY A 606 -8.40 -1.45 5.31
C GLY A 606 -7.78 -2.84 5.40
N SER A 607 -6.48 -3.00 5.18
CA SER A 607 -5.44 -1.98 5.18
C SER A 607 -5.00 -1.45 3.81
N ALA A 608 -5.31 -2.16 2.73
CA ALA A 608 -4.76 -1.86 1.41
C ALA A 608 -5.43 -0.65 0.74
N PHE A 609 -4.63 0.28 0.24
CA PHE A 609 -5.13 1.45 -0.49
C PHE A 609 -5.26 1.18 -1.99
N ALA A 610 -6.23 1.84 -2.63
CA ALA A 610 -6.47 1.68 -4.06
C ALA A 610 -5.21 2.01 -4.89
N GLY A 611 -4.82 1.09 -5.77
CA GLY A 611 -3.64 1.24 -6.63
C GLY A 611 -2.29 1.01 -5.94
N ARG A 612 -2.28 0.56 -4.68
CA ARG A 612 -1.05 0.29 -3.91
C ARG A 612 -1.02 -1.18 -3.48
N SER A 613 -0.64 -2.06 -4.41
CA SER A 613 -0.47 -3.50 -4.12
C SER A 613 0.64 -3.71 -3.09
N GLY A 614 0.36 -4.49 -2.05
CA GLY A 614 1.35 -5.01 -1.11
C GLY A 614 1.91 -6.39 -1.49
N ASP A 615 1.49 -6.94 -2.63
CA ASP A 615 1.89 -8.26 -3.13
C ASP A 615 1.66 -9.38 -2.09
N ILE A 616 0.50 -9.32 -1.43
CA ILE A 616 0.03 -10.29 -0.43
C ILE A 616 0.19 -11.72 -0.97
N HIS A 617 0.65 -12.62 -0.10
CA HIS A 617 0.94 -14.04 -0.35
C HIS A 617 2.04 -14.31 -1.40
N SER A 618 2.55 -13.29 -2.09
CA SER A 618 3.59 -13.41 -3.11
C SER A 618 5.00 -13.19 -2.55
N PRO A 619 6.06 -13.58 -3.29
CA PRO A 619 7.42 -13.20 -2.94
C PRO A 619 7.60 -11.67 -2.97
N ASN A 620 8.34 -11.13 -2.01
CA ASN A 620 8.58 -9.69 -1.85
C ASN A 620 7.32 -8.89 -1.46
N GLU A 621 6.40 -9.53 -0.74
CA GLU A 621 5.34 -8.85 0.01
C GLU A 621 5.93 -7.65 0.78
N HIS A 622 5.23 -6.53 0.73
CA HIS A 622 5.68 -5.28 1.33
C HIS A 622 4.53 -4.34 1.69
N ILE A 623 4.73 -3.57 2.75
CA ILE A 623 3.88 -2.43 3.08
C ILE A 623 4.59 -1.12 2.76
N TYR A 624 3.87 -0.15 2.20
CA TYR A 624 4.38 1.21 2.05
C TYR A 624 4.36 1.90 3.41
N LEU A 625 5.47 2.56 3.78
CA LEU A 625 5.60 3.16 5.11
C LEU A 625 4.61 4.31 5.35
N ASP A 626 4.35 5.12 4.32
CA ASP A 626 3.32 6.17 4.36
C ASP A 626 1.90 5.60 4.57
N ASP A 627 1.58 4.48 3.93
CA ASP A 627 0.30 3.77 4.13
C ASP A 627 0.20 3.20 5.55
N PHE A 628 1.26 2.56 6.06
CA PHE A 628 1.32 2.04 7.42
C PHE A 628 1.05 3.13 8.47
N TYR A 629 1.67 4.30 8.31
CA TYR A 629 1.44 5.44 9.20
C TYR A 629 0.03 6.06 9.04
N MET A 630 -0.50 6.08 7.81
CA MET A 630 -1.86 6.55 7.55
C MET A 630 -2.91 5.61 8.18
N GLN A 631 -2.69 4.30 8.13
CA GLN A 631 -3.54 3.29 8.76
C GLN A 631 -3.70 3.56 10.25
N MET A 632 -2.61 3.89 10.96
CA MET A 632 -2.67 4.23 12.40
C MET A 632 -3.66 5.38 12.67
N ALA A 633 -3.61 6.45 11.87
CA ALA A 633 -4.51 7.59 12.01
C ALA A 633 -5.97 7.22 11.68
N ILE A 634 -6.18 6.46 10.60
CA ILE A 634 -7.51 5.98 10.18
C ILE A 634 -8.14 5.10 11.27
N TYR A 635 -7.39 4.13 11.81
CA TYR A 635 -7.88 3.23 12.86
C TYR A 635 -8.17 3.99 14.16
N ALA A 636 -7.29 4.91 14.57
CA ALA A 636 -7.54 5.74 15.75
C ALA A 636 -8.83 6.57 15.60
N ARG A 637 -9.03 7.17 14.42
CA ARG A 637 -10.27 7.92 14.13
C ARG A 637 -11.50 7.03 14.09
N ALA A 638 -11.40 5.86 13.46
CA ALA A 638 -12.50 4.91 13.33
C ALA A 638 -12.97 4.42 14.71
N ILE A 639 -12.03 3.99 15.55
CA ILE A 639 -12.30 3.55 16.93
C ILE A 639 -12.96 4.69 17.72
N HIS A 640 -12.40 5.91 17.66
CA HIS A 640 -12.97 7.03 18.40
C HIS A 640 -14.37 7.44 17.89
N TYR A 641 -14.60 7.41 16.58
CA TYR A 641 -15.91 7.75 16.00
C TYR A 641 -16.99 6.73 16.37
N LEU A 642 -16.69 5.43 16.28
CA LEU A 642 -17.59 4.38 16.76
C LEU A 642 -17.85 4.53 18.28
N GLY A 643 -16.78 4.84 19.02
CA GLY A 643 -16.80 5.05 20.47
C GLY A 643 -17.59 6.27 20.93
N LYS A 644 -17.74 7.32 20.12
CA LYS A 644 -18.55 8.51 20.45
C LYS A 644 -20.01 8.40 20.02
N LYS A 645 -20.28 7.81 18.85
CA LYS A 645 -21.63 7.88 18.25
C LYS A 645 -22.68 7.00 18.91
N TYR A 646 -22.30 5.85 19.46
CA TYR A 646 -23.26 4.98 20.15
C TYR A 646 -23.59 5.51 21.56
N GLU A 647 -24.35 6.58 21.67
CA GLU A 647 -25.20 6.85 22.85
C GLU A 647 -26.50 6.09 22.61
N GLY A 648 -26.43 4.76 22.74
CA GLY A 648 -27.62 3.92 22.64
C GLY A 648 -28.66 4.43 23.65
N LYS A 649 -29.85 4.77 23.15
CA LYS A 649 -31.05 5.00 23.97
C LYS A 649 -31.11 3.91 25.04
N VAL A 650 -30.91 4.31 26.29
CA VAL A 650 -31.07 3.48 27.49
C VAL A 650 -32.51 3.03 27.61
#